data_AF-A0A7C5ABS3-F1
#
_entry.id   AF-A0A7C5ABS3-F1
#
_cell.length_a   1.000
_cell.length_b   1.000
_cell.length_c   1.000
_cell.angle_alpha   90.00
_cell.angle_beta   90.00
_cell.angle_gamma   90.00
#
_symmetry.space_group_name_H-M   'P 1'
#
loop_
_entity.id
_entity.type
_entity.pdbx_description
1 polymer ?
#
loop_
_entity_poly.entity_id
_entity_poly.type
_entity_poly.pdbx_seq_one_letter_code
_entity_poly.pdbx_strand_id
1 'polypeptide(L)'
;MLRTVLLLVLLLACPARATWSILIVDLSTGEVAMGIATCIPFFDLQPATMLVIPGVGAAAAQSFVGPISLRQLIRAQLLLGTPPTQILNMLAAADPGHQSRQYGIIDTQGGVVTFTGSGAGAFAGGLTGMTGSLVYSIQGNVLTGMPVLTQAEQAILNTPGDLAAKLMAAMDAARMMGGDGRCSCNPVAPTSCGSPPPSFTNAANAASMIVSRPGDIDAPCGGAAGCVAGTYWMNLNVANQPPTALDPVLQLQGLLAAFRAAHVGRPDHFQSTAMLGASTLRANGQDTTTLHLVLRDGQGTPLSAGGAVVTVTAGPQGTTTDLQAGPVVDHGDGTYDVPLTAGLTPGTAELLVTVDDGLGGPPVQLGPPPVLVLDDPYGPCGASAVADGQGGVLDVLKVNGGAGSQRVVNVGVGQPLTLSMDAPPAGSFTPHFLLWAKMGVPAPGAEVNLGSGIGALCFLPPPFAADPSAFVLVNTFVPTPPGLLAATPAPWTATSPTGWPQAVDVTFQGLIVDGPGFDLAVTNAILLRVALLAPPTIDAVTPETAAAGQSVTVTGQGFQPGVMLTVNGTPVTPTAVTANQIDFIMPMGAGCDASLVVTNVDQQSATALLNPSPVITGTVFGTGSAAGGALFLIQGMNLGSVTVTIGGQLATISSQNLGGVVVITPAGTPGTVPVVVTSPAGCTASTTYTYL
;
A
#
# COMPACT_ATOMS: atom_id res chain seq x y z
N MET A 1 38.14 54.25 -43.53
CA MET A 1 38.77 55.14 -42.53
C MET A 1 37.86 55.15 -41.31
N LEU A 2 38.18 54.38 -40.26
CA LEU A 2 38.75 54.86 -38.96
C LEU A 2 37.76 55.83 -38.27
N ARG A 3 37.15 55.66 -37.08
CA ARG A 3 37.52 55.07 -35.76
C ARG A 3 36.23 55.09 -34.88
N THR A 4 35.89 54.04 -34.12
CA THR A 4 35.83 53.95 -32.61
C THR A 4 34.82 54.91 -31.93
N VAL A 5 33.89 54.53 -31.03
CA VAL A 5 34.03 53.78 -29.77
C VAL A 5 32.68 53.16 -29.36
N LEU A 6 32.76 51.88 -29.01
CA LEU A 6 31.82 51.07 -28.24
C LEU A 6 31.93 51.44 -26.75
N LEU A 7 30.84 51.82 -26.08
CA LEU A 7 30.53 51.46 -24.67
C LEU A 7 29.18 52.10 -24.27
N LEU A 8 28.11 51.31 -24.13
CA LEU A 8 27.06 51.60 -23.14
C LEU A 8 26.27 50.34 -22.78
N VAL A 9 26.63 49.79 -21.62
CA VAL A 9 25.73 49.23 -20.59
C VAL A 9 24.84 48.05 -21.01
N LEU A 10 25.43 46.85 -20.99
CA LEU A 10 24.75 45.61 -20.61
C LEU A 10 24.65 45.56 -19.07
N LEU A 11 23.61 46.17 -18.50
CA LEU A 11 23.19 45.94 -17.11
C LEU A 11 21.65 46.02 -17.04
N LEU A 12 21.00 44.96 -17.50
CA LEU A 12 19.65 44.61 -17.04
C LEU A 12 19.77 43.32 -16.22
N ALA A 13 20.41 43.43 -15.07
CA ALA A 13 20.30 42.45 -13.99
C ALA A 13 19.61 43.15 -12.81
N CYS A 14 18.30 42.93 -12.67
CA CYS A 14 17.58 42.98 -11.40
C CYS A 14 16.22 42.27 -11.58
N PRO A 15 15.64 41.65 -10.55
CA PRO A 15 15.73 42.09 -9.17
C PRO A 15 16.49 41.15 -8.23
N ALA A 16 17.29 41.75 -7.35
CA ALA A 16 17.61 41.19 -6.04
C ALA A 16 16.31 40.91 -5.27
N ARG A 17 16.13 39.71 -4.68
CA ARG A 17 14.88 39.36 -4.01
C ARG A 17 15.10 38.86 -2.58
N ALA A 18 15.03 39.82 -1.67
CA ALA A 18 15.26 39.63 -0.25
C ALA A 18 14.07 39.12 0.53
N THR A 19 14.36 38.38 1.59
CA THR A 19 13.38 37.54 2.29
C THR A 19 13.95 37.16 3.65
N TRP A 20 13.09 36.88 4.63
CA TRP A 20 13.42 36.07 5.79
C TRP A 20 12.55 34.81 5.83
N SER A 21 13.12 33.71 6.32
CA SER A 21 12.47 32.41 6.42
C SER A 21 12.85 31.68 7.70
N ILE A 22 11.91 30.87 8.16
CA ILE A 22 11.95 30.12 9.41
C ILE A 22 11.49 28.71 9.07
N LEU A 23 12.35 27.74 9.32
CA LEU A 23 12.06 26.32 9.18
C LEU A 23 12.17 25.67 10.54
N ILE A 24 11.21 24.82 10.88
CA ILE A 24 11.14 24.08 12.14
C ILE A 24 10.74 22.66 11.80
N VAL A 25 11.41 21.67 12.37
CA VAL A 25 10.96 20.28 12.37
C VAL A 25 10.88 19.78 13.79
N ASP A 26 9.95 18.88 14.05
CA ASP A 26 9.87 18.13 15.30
C ASP A 26 10.28 16.69 15.05
N LEU A 27 11.41 16.27 15.61
CA LEU A 27 11.97 14.93 15.44
C LEU A 27 11.10 13.84 16.10
N SER A 28 10.23 14.22 17.04
CA SER A 28 9.35 13.25 17.74
C SER A 28 8.09 12.93 16.95
N THR A 29 7.60 13.89 16.15
CA THR A 29 6.36 13.75 15.38
C THR A 29 6.59 13.67 13.88
N GLY A 30 7.76 14.06 13.39
CA GLY A 30 8.06 14.19 11.96
C GLY A 30 7.36 15.39 11.28
N GLU A 31 6.75 16.29 12.07
CA GLU A 31 6.15 17.51 11.54
C GLU A 31 7.21 18.46 10.97
N VAL A 32 6.86 19.13 9.87
CA VAL A 32 7.72 20.10 9.19
C VAL A 32 6.94 21.40 9.01
N ALA A 33 7.47 22.48 9.57
CA ALA A 33 6.89 23.82 9.47
C ALA A 33 7.83 24.77 8.75
N MET A 34 7.29 25.56 7.82
CA MET A 34 8.04 26.55 7.05
C MET A 34 7.25 27.85 6.92
N GLY A 35 7.86 28.94 7.37
CA GLY A 35 7.36 30.31 7.21
C GLY A 35 8.34 31.15 6.42
N ILE A 36 7.83 32.00 5.54
CA ILE A 36 8.66 32.87 4.70
C ILE A 36 7.93 34.17 4.39
N ALA A 37 8.64 35.31 4.37
CA ALA A 37 8.07 36.60 4.03
C ALA A 37 9.06 37.53 3.32
N THR A 38 8.55 38.37 2.41
CA THR A 38 9.37 39.26 1.56
C THR A 38 8.70 40.62 1.37
N CYS A 39 9.48 41.70 1.25
CA CYS A 39 9.01 43.03 0.84
C CYS A 39 8.75 43.15 -0.68
N ILE A 40 8.45 42.05 -1.34
CA ILE A 40 8.21 42.05 -2.77
C ILE A 40 6.70 42.04 -3.03
N PRO A 41 6.15 43.11 -3.64
CA PRO A 41 4.75 43.14 -4.03
C PRO A 41 4.50 42.29 -5.27
N PHE A 42 3.24 41.90 -5.47
CA PHE A 42 2.80 41.13 -6.64
C PHE A 42 3.61 39.84 -6.86
N PHE A 43 3.93 39.13 -5.78
CA PHE A 43 4.78 37.95 -5.81
C PHE A 43 4.21 36.83 -4.95
N ASP A 44 4.46 35.59 -5.38
CA ASP A 44 4.14 34.38 -4.66
C ASP A 44 5.42 33.64 -4.26
N LEU A 45 5.58 33.46 -2.95
CA LEU A 45 6.77 32.86 -2.35
C LEU A 45 6.82 31.35 -2.57
N GLN A 46 5.67 30.69 -2.55
CA GLN A 46 5.56 29.25 -2.61
C GLN A 46 6.26 28.63 -3.84
N PRO A 47 5.88 28.99 -5.08
CA PRO A 47 6.49 28.40 -6.25
C PRO A 47 7.94 28.82 -6.43
N ALA A 48 8.36 29.95 -5.86
CA ALA A 48 9.69 30.53 -6.08
C ALA A 48 10.75 30.09 -5.07
N THR A 49 10.39 29.88 -3.80
CA THR A 49 11.38 29.82 -2.72
C THR A 49 11.27 28.60 -1.82
N MET A 50 10.06 28.06 -1.67
CA MET A 50 9.77 27.00 -0.70
C MET A 50 9.98 25.62 -1.29
N LEU A 51 10.29 24.67 -0.40
CA LEU A 51 10.31 23.23 -0.61
C LEU A 51 9.91 22.59 0.72
N VAL A 52 8.86 21.77 0.70
CA VAL A 52 8.38 21.03 1.86
C VAL A 52 8.08 19.60 1.43
N ILE A 53 8.66 18.64 2.15
CA ILE A 53 8.47 17.20 1.93
C ILE A 53 7.88 16.63 3.22
N PRO A 54 6.60 16.23 3.23
CA PRO A 54 5.95 15.61 4.38
C PRO A 54 6.80 14.49 5.00
N GLY A 55 6.99 14.52 6.32
CA GLY A 55 7.75 13.52 7.08
C GLY A 55 9.26 13.48 6.82
N VAL A 56 9.81 14.29 5.91
CA VAL A 56 11.22 14.23 5.50
C VAL A 56 11.98 15.51 5.82
N GLY A 57 11.44 16.69 5.46
CA GLY A 57 12.16 17.94 5.68
C GLY A 57 11.69 19.11 4.81
N ALA A 58 12.41 20.24 4.90
CA ALA A 58 12.11 21.46 4.16
C ALA A 58 13.36 22.23 3.75
N ALA A 59 13.20 23.11 2.77
CA ALA A 59 14.24 24.06 2.39
C ALA A 59 13.68 25.41 1.92
N ALA A 60 14.38 26.48 2.28
CA ALA A 60 14.25 27.81 1.68
C ALA A 60 15.39 28.06 0.71
N ALA A 61 15.08 28.45 -0.52
CA ALA A 61 16.03 29.02 -1.47
C ALA A 61 15.65 30.48 -1.76
N GLN A 62 16.48 31.43 -1.32
CA GLN A 62 16.15 32.86 -1.33
C GLN A 62 17.37 33.73 -1.70
N SER A 63 17.25 35.07 -1.52
CA SER A 63 18.14 36.07 -2.12
C SER A 63 17.97 36.07 -3.64
N PHE A 64 19.03 35.98 -4.44
CA PHE A 64 18.88 35.69 -5.85
C PHE A 64 18.48 34.23 -6.03
N VAL A 65 17.18 33.96 -6.10
CA VAL A 65 16.65 32.61 -6.31
C VAL A 65 17.27 31.99 -7.56
N GLY A 66 17.89 30.82 -7.41
CA GLY A 66 18.48 30.07 -8.53
C GLY A 66 17.43 29.36 -9.39
N PRO A 67 17.85 28.66 -10.46
CA PRO A 67 16.93 27.85 -11.25
C PRO A 67 16.25 26.77 -10.39
N ILE A 68 15.05 26.34 -10.79
CA ILE A 68 14.27 25.33 -10.07
C ILE A 68 15.04 24.01 -9.87
N SER A 69 15.99 23.71 -10.76
CA SER A 69 16.88 22.55 -10.65
C SER A 69 17.66 22.47 -9.34
N LEU A 70 17.97 23.60 -8.70
CA LEU A 70 18.64 23.60 -7.40
C LEU A 70 17.72 23.10 -6.28
N ARG A 71 16.43 23.49 -6.30
CA ARG A 71 15.46 22.94 -5.33
C ARG A 71 15.09 21.49 -5.67
N GLN A 72 15.07 21.11 -6.94
CA GLN A 72 14.92 19.70 -7.34
C GLN A 72 16.09 18.85 -6.83
N LEU A 73 17.32 19.37 -6.85
CA LEU A 73 18.49 18.72 -6.26
C LEU A 73 18.31 18.55 -4.74
N ILE A 74 17.94 19.61 -4.01
CA ILE A 74 17.67 19.52 -2.57
C ILE A 74 16.63 18.45 -2.29
N ARG A 75 15.51 18.47 -3.03
CA ARG A 75 14.43 17.51 -2.86
C ARG A 75 14.88 16.07 -3.05
N ALA A 76 15.57 15.80 -4.15
CA ALA A 76 16.05 14.45 -4.46
C ALA A 76 16.99 13.94 -3.37
N GLN A 77 17.88 14.79 -2.85
CA GLN A 77 18.85 14.40 -1.83
C GLN A 77 18.22 14.22 -0.44
N LEU A 78 17.23 15.04 -0.08
CA LEU A 78 16.46 14.84 1.16
C LEU A 78 15.70 13.52 1.14
N LEU A 79 15.07 13.15 0.02
CA LEU A 79 14.39 11.85 -0.15
C LEU A 79 15.36 10.65 -0.04
N LEU A 80 16.64 10.85 -0.35
CA LEU A 80 17.70 9.84 -0.18
C LEU A 80 18.31 9.83 1.23
N GLY A 81 17.85 10.71 2.14
CA GLY A 81 18.43 10.84 3.49
C GLY A 81 19.83 11.45 3.50
N THR A 82 20.19 12.24 2.48
CA THR A 82 21.50 12.89 2.41
C THR A 82 21.59 14.03 3.43
N PRO A 83 22.65 14.11 4.27
CA PRO A 83 22.78 15.18 5.26
C PRO A 83 22.75 16.59 4.63
N PRO A 84 22.02 17.57 5.19
CA PRO A 84 21.86 18.91 4.62
C PRO A 84 23.16 19.65 4.34
N THR A 85 24.20 19.42 5.14
CA THR A 85 25.55 19.96 4.90
C THR A 85 26.20 19.43 3.63
N GLN A 86 25.95 18.16 3.26
CA GLN A 86 26.41 17.59 1.99
C GLN A 86 25.59 18.11 0.82
N ILE A 87 24.28 18.28 0.99
CA ILE A 87 23.42 18.93 -0.01
C ILE A 87 23.94 20.33 -0.34
N LEU A 88 24.37 21.10 0.67
CA LEU A 88 24.96 22.42 0.46
C LEU A 88 26.23 22.38 -0.39
N ASN A 89 27.12 21.39 -0.19
CA ASN A 89 28.31 21.21 -1.02
C ASN A 89 27.95 20.89 -2.47
N MET A 90 26.93 20.05 -2.69
CA MET A 90 26.43 19.74 -4.03
C MET A 90 25.86 21.00 -4.71
N LEU A 91 25.13 21.84 -3.98
CA LEU A 91 24.63 23.12 -4.49
C LEU A 91 25.78 24.06 -4.86
N ALA A 92 26.84 24.13 -4.06
CA ALA A 92 28.01 24.96 -4.35
C ALA A 92 28.73 24.51 -5.62
N ALA A 93 28.80 23.20 -5.87
CA ALA A 93 29.36 22.63 -7.09
C ALA A 93 28.46 22.85 -8.33
N ALA A 94 27.14 22.79 -8.15
CA ALA A 94 26.17 22.86 -9.24
C ALA A 94 25.80 24.28 -9.69
N ASP A 95 26.00 25.30 -8.84
CA ASP A 95 25.55 26.67 -9.10
C ASP A 95 26.73 27.66 -9.15
N PRO A 96 27.15 28.11 -10.35
CA PRO A 96 28.15 29.17 -10.48
C PRO A 96 27.76 30.48 -9.77
N GLY A 97 26.47 30.70 -9.55
CA GLY A 97 25.93 31.84 -8.81
C GLY A 97 25.80 31.60 -7.30
N HIS A 98 26.37 30.53 -6.74
CA HIS A 98 26.16 30.11 -5.34
C HIS A 98 26.35 31.25 -4.33
N GLN A 99 27.36 32.10 -4.51
CA GLN A 99 27.64 33.23 -3.61
C GLN A 99 26.59 34.36 -3.65
N SER A 100 25.63 34.33 -4.59
CA SER A 100 24.47 35.24 -4.61
C SER A 100 23.22 34.65 -3.94
N ARG A 101 23.30 33.40 -3.49
CA ARG A 101 22.18 32.64 -2.93
C ARG A 101 22.15 32.72 -1.41
N GLN A 102 21.01 32.35 -0.85
CA GLN A 102 20.87 32.03 0.55
C GLN A 102 19.98 30.79 0.69
N TYR A 103 20.41 29.84 1.52
CA TYR A 103 19.71 28.58 1.75
C TYR A 103 19.47 28.33 3.24
N GLY A 104 18.32 27.77 3.58
CA GLY A 104 18.09 27.05 4.83
C GLY A 104 17.58 25.66 4.48
N ILE A 105 18.20 24.60 5.01
CA ILE A 105 17.81 23.21 4.72
C ILE A 105 17.73 22.46 6.05
N ILE A 106 16.65 21.73 6.26
CA ILE A 106 16.39 20.95 7.47
C ILE A 106 15.73 19.61 7.14
N ASP A 107 15.97 18.58 7.94
CA ASP A 107 15.34 17.27 7.82
C ASP A 107 14.86 16.70 9.16
N THR A 108 13.98 15.71 9.09
CA THR A 108 13.42 14.99 10.25
C THR A 108 14.39 13.98 10.89
N GLN A 109 15.62 13.88 10.38
CA GLN A 109 16.72 13.10 10.98
C GLN A 109 17.64 13.98 11.86
N GLY A 110 17.34 15.27 11.98
CA GLY A 110 18.08 16.24 12.79
C GLY A 110 19.16 17.01 12.02
N GLY A 111 19.28 16.79 10.70
CA GLY A 111 20.13 17.56 9.84
C GLY A 111 19.64 19.00 9.69
N VAL A 112 20.54 19.97 9.81
CA VAL A 112 20.23 21.38 9.63
C VAL A 112 21.44 22.16 9.11
N VAL A 113 21.20 23.10 8.18
CA VAL A 113 22.22 24.05 7.72
C VAL A 113 21.58 25.36 7.26
N THR A 114 22.33 26.45 7.41
CA THR A 114 22.07 27.72 6.75
C THR A 114 23.30 28.15 5.96
N PHE A 115 23.09 28.79 4.81
CA PHE A 115 24.13 29.36 3.98
C PHE A 115 23.74 30.77 3.55
N THR A 116 24.64 31.73 3.74
CA THR A 116 24.48 33.11 3.26
C THR A 116 25.68 33.46 2.38
N GLY A 117 25.43 33.56 1.08
CA GLY A 117 26.46 33.94 0.12
C GLY A 117 26.92 35.40 0.30
N SER A 118 28.16 35.69 -0.07
CA SER A 118 28.75 37.03 0.08
C SER A 118 28.06 38.13 -0.74
N GLY A 119 27.25 37.75 -1.74
CA GLY A 119 26.42 38.65 -2.54
C GLY A 119 25.03 38.91 -1.97
N ALA A 120 24.66 38.35 -0.82
CA ALA A 120 23.40 38.65 -0.15
C ALA A 120 23.41 40.09 0.41
N GLY A 121 22.30 40.82 0.26
CA GLY A 121 22.23 42.21 0.70
C GLY A 121 22.18 42.36 2.22
N ALA A 122 22.93 43.33 2.76
CA ALA A 122 22.99 43.56 4.21
C ALA A 122 21.68 44.16 4.78
N PHE A 123 21.27 43.84 6.01
CA PHE A 123 21.83 42.78 6.85
C PHE A 123 21.46 41.39 6.30
N ALA A 124 22.42 40.47 6.26
CA ALA A 124 22.20 39.09 5.85
C ALA A 124 22.89 38.12 6.82
N GLY A 125 22.19 37.04 7.16
CA GLY A 125 22.72 36.00 8.03
C GLY A 125 21.72 34.88 8.27
N GLY A 126 22.09 33.94 9.13
CA GLY A 126 21.23 32.86 9.58
C GLY A 126 21.68 32.28 10.92
N LEU A 127 20.77 31.55 11.54
CA LEU A 127 20.91 30.84 12.81
C LEU A 127 20.32 29.44 12.64
N THR A 128 20.93 28.46 13.30
CA THR A 128 20.38 27.12 13.42
C THR A 128 20.45 26.69 14.87
N GLY A 129 19.51 25.88 15.32
CA GLY A 129 19.55 25.37 16.69
C GLY A 129 18.63 24.19 16.91
N MET A 130 18.71 23.65 18.11
CA MET A 130 17.90 22.54 18.57
C MET A 130 17.44 22.79 20.00
N THR A 131 16.18 22.48 20.30
CA THR A 131 15.61 22.52 21.65
C THR A 131 14.62 21.38 21.83
N GLY A 132 14.85 20.50 22.80
CA GLY A 132 14.05 19.27 22.93
C GLY A 132 14.10 18.46 21.62
N SER A 133 12.92 18.13 21.09
CA SER A 133 12.76 17.47 19.78
C SER A 133 12.78 18.43 18.59
N LEU A 134 12.79 19.75 18.80
CA LEU A 134 12.71 20.73 17.74
C LEU A 134 14.08 21.05 17.17
N VAL A 135 14.22 20.98 15.85
CA VAL A 135 15.36 21.55 15.12
C VAL A 135 14.84 22.71 14.29
N TYR A 136 15.62 23.79 14.18
CA TYR A 136 15.20 24.96 13.42
C TYR A 136 16.35 25.62 12.66
N SER A 137 15.97 26.29 11.57
CA SER A 137 16.85 27.13 10.74
C SER A 137 16.15 28.44 10.41
N ILE A 138 16.81 29.56 10.69
CA ILE A 138 16.29 30.91 10.51
C ILE A 138 17.30 31.67 9.66
N GLN A 139 16.88 32.26 8.56
CA GLN A 139 17.78 33.06 7.72
C GLN A 139 17.07 34.21 7.06
N GLY A 140 17.82 35.25 6.74
CA GLY A 140 17.30 36.32 5.90
C GLY A 140 18.37 37.23 5.36
N ASN A 141 17.98 38.05 4.39
CA ASN A 141 18.82 39.06 3.77
C ASN A 141 18.03 40.35 3.57
N VAL A 142 18.74 41.48 3.48
CA VAL A 142 18.18 42.84 3.38
C VAL A 142 17.28 43.14 4.59
N LEU A 143 17.65 42.55 5.74
CA LEU A 143 16.93 42.74 6.99
C LEU A 143 17.30 44.10 7.60
N THR A 144 16.44 44.58 8.49
CA THR A 144 16.75 45.74 9.34
C THR A 144 17.95 45.50 10.26
N GLY A 145 18.17 44.25 10.69
CA GLY A 145 19.33 43.84 11.47
C GLY A 145 19.23 42.42 12.05
N MET A 146 20.27 42.01 12.77
CA MET A 146 20.34 40.72 13.48
C MET A 146 19.14 40.43 14.41
N PRO A 147 18.53 41.42 15.11
CA PRO A 147 17.38 41.16 15.98
C PRO A 147 16.19 40.47 15.29
N VAL A 148 16.01 40.64 13.97
CA VAL A 148 15.00 39.90 13.20
C VAL A 148 15.17 38.38 13.35
N LEU A 149 16.42 37.89 13.32
CA LEU A 149 16.73 36.47 13.45
C LEU A 149 16.67 36.02 14.92
N THR A 150 17.28 36.77 15.83
CA THR A 150 17.37 36.34 17.23
C THR A 150 16.03 36.42 17.96
N GLN A 151 15.15 37.37 17.64
CA GLN A 151 13.81 37.41 18.24
C GLN A 151 12.88 36.32 17.69
N ALA A 152 13.03 35.96 16.40
CA ALA A 152 12.35 34.79 15.86
C ALA A 152 12.79 33.51 16.58
N GLU A 153 14.10 33.33 16.82
CA GLU A 153 14.63 32.22 17.61
C GLU A 153 14.03 32.21 19.03
N GLN A 154 14.06 33.34 19.74
CA GLN A 154 13.47 33.43 21.08
C GLN A 154 11.98 33.08 21.09
N ALA A 155 11.22 33.43 20.06
CA ALA A 155 9.82 33.05 19.95
C ALA A 155 9.64 31.53 19.74
N ILE A 156 10.49 30.86 18.95
CA ILE A 156 10.46 29.39 18.82
C ILE A 156 10.70 28.72 20.17
N LEU A 157 11.71 29.21 20.92
CA LEU A 157 12.14 28.65 22.19
C LEU A 157 11.07 28.82 23.29
N ASN A 158 10.40 29.97 23.33
CA ASN A 158 9.55 30.36 24.47
C ASN A 158 8.04 30.17 24.24
N THR A 159 7.59 30.06 22.98
CA THR A 159 6.15 29.91 22.68
C THR A 159 5.69 28.48 22.99
N PRO A 160 4.70 28.26 23.86
CA PRO A 160 4.13 26.93 24.09
C PRO A 160 3.22 26.51 22.93
N GLY A 161 2.89 25.22 22.87
CA GLY A 161 1.95 24.66 21.90
C GLY A 161 2.61 24.07 20.66
N ASP A 162 1.79 23.85 19.63
CA ASP A 162 2.14 23.18 18.38
C ASP A 162 3.12 23.98 17.49
N LEU A 163 3.59 23.34 16.42
CA LEU A 163 4.51 23.97 15.47
C LEU A 163 3.91 25.18 14.76
N ALA A 164 2.59 25.18 14.50
CA ALA A 164 1.92 26.31 13.86
C ALA A 164 1.95 27.58 14.73
N ALA A 165 1.69 27.44 16.05
CA ALA A 165 1.79 28.53 17.01
C ALA A 165 3.23 29.05 17.13
N LYS A 166 4.20 28.15 17.26
CA LYS A 166 5.62 28.50 17.33
C LYS A 166 6.09 29.23 16.07
N LEU A 167 5.71 28.73 14.89
CA LEU A 167 6.04 29.37 13.62
C LEU A 167 5.41 30.75 13.50
N MET A 168 4.12 30.90 13.82
CA MET A 168 3.42 32.18 13.78
C MET A 168 4.05 33.20 14.73
N ALA A 169 4.37 32.79 15.95
CA ALA A 169 5.02 33.66 16.94
C ALA A 169 6.41 34.11 16.46
N ALA A 170 7.18 33.21 15.84
CA ALA A 170 8.48 33.54 15.27
C ALA A 170 8.39 34.48 14.07
N MET A 171 7.40 34.30 13.21
CA MET A 171 7.11 35.21 12.10
C MET A 171 6.69 36.60 12.58
N ASP A 172 5.85 36.69 13.62
CA ASP A 172 5.45 37.97 14.22
C ASP A 172 6.62 38.66 14.93
N ALA A 173 7.47 37.91 15.65
CA ALA A 173 8.68 38.45 16.26
C ALA A 173 9.67 39.02 15.23
N ALA A 174 9.89 38.32 14.12
CA ALA A 174 10.69 38.81 12.99
C ALA A 174 10.09 40.10 12.40
N ARG A 175 8.77 40.13 12.20
CA ARG A 175 8.04 41.33 11.75
C ARG A 175 8.22 42.49 12.72
N MET A 176 8.06 42.29 14.03
CA MET A 176 8.19 43.35 15.04
C MET A 176 9.58 44.01 15.02
N MET A 177 10.61 43.27 14.62
CA MET A 177 11.97 43.78 14.44
C MET A 177 12.20 44.48 13.10
N GLY A 178 11.14 44.62 12.29
CA GLY A 178 11.12 45.29 10.98
C GLY A 178 11.26 44.36 9.78
N GLY A 179 11.57 43.07 9.98
CA GLY A 179 11.67 42.09 8.90
C GLY A 179 12.57 42.55 7.74
N ASP A 180 12.02 42.57 6.52
CA ASP A 180 12.69 43.05 5.32
C ASP A 180 12.72 44.59 5.31
N GLY A 181 13.92 45.14 5.49
CA GLY A 181 14.14 46.57 5.72
C GLY A 181 13.76 47.47 4.55
N ARG A 182 13.49 46.91 3.37
CA ARG A 182 12.94 47.67 2.23
C ARG A 182 11.53 48.18 2.51
N CYS A 183 10.76 47.46 3.32
CA CYS A 183 9.38 47.79 3.66
C CYS A 183 9.31 48.66 4.92
N SER A 184 10.18 48.38 5.89
CA SER A 184 10.12 49.03 7.20
C SER A 184 11.07 50.22 7.36
N CYS A 185 12.17 50.28 6.59
CA CYS A 185 13.13 51.38 6.61
C CYS A 185 13.13 52.14 5.28
N ASN A 186 13.86 51.61 4.29
CA ASN A 186 14.11 52.29 3.03
C ASN A 186 14.41 51.26 1.92
N PRO A 187 13.80 51.38 0.72
CA PRO A 187 13.99 50.43 -0.37
C PRO A 187 15.45 50.22 -0.84
N VAL A 188 16.33 51.19 -0.64
CA VAL A 188 17.76 51.11 -1.02
C VAL A 188 18.72 51.10 0.17
N ALA A 189 18.23 51.36 1.38
CA ALA A 189 19.02 51.35 2.61
C ALA A 189 18.28 50.59 3.74
N PRO A 190 18.19 49.25 3.66
CA PRO A 190 17.32 48.43 4.50
C PRO A 190 17.65 48.47 5.99
N THR A 191 18.90 48.80 6.36
CA THR A 191 19.36 48.88 7.75
C THR A 191 19.30 50.30 8.33
N SER A 192 18.89 51.29 7.53
CA SER A 192 19.02 52.72 7.87
C SER A 192 18.22 53.17 9.09
N CYS A 193 17.21 52.41 9.50
CA CYS A 193 16.34 52.77 10.61
C CYS A 193 16.57 51.96 11.90
N GLY A 194 17.56 51.07 11.92
CA GLY A 194 17.83 50.19 13.06
C GLY A 194 16.82 49.04 13.21
N SER A 195 17.04 48.19 14.21
CA SER A 195 16.21 47.02 14.50
C SER A 195 15.98 46.91 16.02
N PRO A 196 14.75 47.09 16.51
CA PRO A 196 13.53 47.42 15.75
C PRO A 196 13.55 48.85 15.17
N PRO A 197 12.89 49.09 14.01
CA PRO A 197 12.58 50.44 13.52
C PRO A 197 11.74 51.24 14.53
N PRO A 198 11.92 52.58 14.65
CA PRO A 198 11.08 53.41 15.51
C PRO A 198 9.58 53.35 15.19
N SER A 199 9.24 53.19 13.90
CA SER A 199 7.88 53.01 13.41
C SER A 199 7.92 52.46 11.99
N PHE A 200 6.95 51.61 11.62
CA PHE A 200 6.75 51.12 10.25
C PHE A 200 5.31 50.64 10.06
N THR A 201 4.84 50.58 8.81
CA THR A 201 3.52 50.02 8.48
C THR A 201 3.60 48.54 8.15
N ASN A 202 4.53 48.18 7.26
CA ASN A 202 4.71 46.82 6.75
C ASN A 202 6.18 46.39 6.92
N ALA A 203 6.40 45.12 7.27
CA ALA A 203 7.70 44.45 7.24
C ALA A 203 7.84 43.53 6.01
N ALA A 204 6.74 43.29 5.30
CA ALA A 204 6.66 42.46 4.10
C ALA A 204 5.44 42.83 3.22
N ASN A 205 5.43 42.34 1.98
CA ASN A 205 4.30 42.40 1.05
C ASN A 205 3.83 41.02 0.59
N ALA A 206 4.55 39.94 0.84
CA ALA A 206 4.01 38.59 0.72
C ALA A 206 4.52 37.72 1.87
N ALA A 207 3.72 36.76 2.32
CA ALA A 207 4.13 35.76 3.30
C ALA A 207 3.37 34.45 3.14
N SER A 208 4.00 33.36 3.52
CA SER A 208 3.42 32.02 3.49
C SER A 208 3.79 31.24 4.75
N MET A 209 2.87 30.39 5.22
CA MET A 209 3.07 29.39 6.26
C MET A 209 2.59 28.03 5.78
N ILE A 210 3.46 27.04 5.84
CA ILE A 210 3.12 25.64 5.59
C ILE A 210 3.49 24.85 6.85
N VAL A 211 2.58 24.00 7.30
CA VAL A 211 2.88 22.93 8.26
C VAL A 211 2.41 21.64 7.62
N SER A 212 3.35 20.71 7.44
CA SER A 212 3.09 19.37 6.98
C SER A 212 3.32 18.35 8.08
N ARG A 213 2.56 17.26 8.00
CA ARG A 213 2.61 16.13 8.92
C ARG A 213 2.95 14.85 8.16
N PRO A 214 3.46 13.80 8.82
CA PRO A 214 3.54 12.49 8.18
C PRO A 214 2.17 12.07 7.62
N GLY A 215 2.17 11.41 6.47
CA GLY A 215 0.94 11.02 5.77
C GLY A 215 0.30 12.09 4.89
N ASP A 216 0.71 13.37 5.00
CA ASP A 216 0.33 14.40 4.02
C ASP A 216 0.84 14.04 2.61
N ILE A 217 0.10 14.47 1.59
CA ILE A 217 0.40 14.11 0.19
C ILE A 217 1.52 15.00 -0.34
N ASP A 218 2.68 14.40 -0.58
CA ASP A 218 3.78 15.03 -1.27
C ASP A 218 3.50 15.18 -2.78
N ALA A 219 4.13 16.17 -3.42
CA ALA A 219 4.03 16.39 -4.86
C ALA A 219 5.43 16.55 -5.50
N PRO A 220 5.60 16.20 -6.79
CA PRO A 220 6.84 16.46 -7.50
C PRO A 220 7.15 17.96 -7.55
N CYS A 221 8.43 18.32 -7.47
CA CYS A 221 8.83 19.71 -7.66
C CYS A 221 8.88 20.07 -9.15
N GLY A 222 7.96 20.93 -9.61
CA GLY A 222 7.90 21.36 -11.00
C GLY A 222 6.74 22.31 -11.32
N GLY A 223 6.64 22.69 -12.60
CA GLY A 223 5.55 23.52 -13.12
C GLY A 223 5.41 24.90 -12.46
N ALA A 224 4.20 25.47 -12.52
CA ALA A 224 3.89 26.76 -11.92
C ALA A 224 3.78 26.74 -10.38
N ALA A 225 3.63 25.55 -9.78
CA ALA A 225 3.45 25.37 -8.33
C ALA A 225 4.76 25.17 -7.55
N GLY A 226 5.89 24.98 -8.23
CA GLY A 226 7.22 24.83 -7.60
C GLY A 226 7.34 23.54 -6.78
N CYS A 227 7.99 23.62 -5.61
CA CYS A 227 8.24 22.46 -4.74
C CYS A 227 7.29 22.38 -3.53
N VAL A 228 6.14 23.06 -3.59
CA VAL A 228 5.12 23.04 -2.53
C VAL A 228 3.72 22.79 -3.08
N ALA A 229 3.63 21.91 -4.08
CA ALA A 229 2.38 21.54 -4.75
C ALA A 229 1.61 20.41 -4.02
N GLY A 230 2.09 19.98 -2.85
CA GLY A 230 1.48 18.91 -2.05
C GLY A 230 0.18 19.34 -1.37
N THR A 231 -0.49 18.37 -0.75
CA THR A 231 -1.62 18.64 0.14
C THR A 231 -1.13 18.54 1.56
N TYR A 232 -0.96 19.69 2.20
CA TYR A 232 -0.43 19.83 3.56
C TYR A 232 -1.56 20.05 4.56
N TRP A 233 -1.36 19.59 5.79
CA TRP A 233 -2.28 19.83 6.90
C TRP A 233 -2.65 21.32 7.02
N MET A 234 -1.67 22.21 6.91
CA MET A 234 -1.91 23.65 6.86
C MET A 234 -1.08 24.30 5.76
N ASN A 235 -1.75 25.05 4.88
CA ASN A 235 -1.13 25.87 3.85
C ASN A 235 -1.82 27.25 3.79
N LEU A 236 -1.20 28.27 4.38
CA LEU A 236 -1.69 29.64 4.42
C LEU A 236 -0.79 30.51 3.53
N ASN A 237 -1.35 31.15 2.50
CA ASN A 237 -0.58 31.97 1.56
C ASN A 237 -1.22 33.36 1.38
N VAL A 238 -0.43 34.40 1.63
CA VAL A 238 -0.77 35.80 1.32
C VAL A 238 0.20 36.27 0.25
N ALA A 239 -0.23 36.13 -1.00
CA ALA A 239 0.58 36.40 -2.18
C ALA A 239 -0.02 37.49 -3.06
N ASN A 240 0.78 37.99 -4.01
CA ASN A 240 0.33 38.84 -5.12
C ASN A 240 -0.36 40.17 -4.74
N GLN A 241 -0.17 40.66 -3.52
CA GLN A 241 -0.79 41.90 -3.04
C GLN A 241 0.06 43.15 -3.36
N PRO A 242 -0.57 44.34 -3.48
CA PRO A 242 0.14 45.61 -3.66
C PRO A 242 0.87 46.05 -2.37
N PRO A 243 1.85 46.97 -2.45
CA PRO A 243 2.59 47.47 -1.28
C PRO A 243 1.74 48.14 -0.20
N THR A 244 0.56 48.64 -0.59
CA THR A 244 -0.40 49.34 0.27
C THR A 244 -1.32 48.40 1.04
N ALA A 245 -1.26 47.09 0.78
CA ALA A 245 -2.04 46.11 1.53
C ALA A 245 -1.53 45.98 2.97
N LEU A 246 -2.36 45.38 3.83
CA LEU A 246 -1.98 45.04 5.19
C LEU A 246 -0.76 44.11 5.20
N ASP A 247 0.10 44.25 6.20
CA ASP A 247 1.23 43.33 6.40
C ASP A 247 0.76 41.86 6.31
N PRO A 248 1.36 41.03 5.45
CA PRO A 248 0.92 39.66 5.25
C PRO A 248 1.08 38.79 6.50
N VAL A 249 2.01 39.09 7.41
CA VAL A 249 2.17 38.33 8.66
C VAL A 249 0.97 38.57 9.59
N LEU A 250 0.41 39.79 9.62
CA LEU A 250 -0.83 40.07 10.35
C LEU A 250 -2.03 39.35 9.73
N GLN A 251 -2.09 39.28 8.40
CA GLN A 251 -3.13 38.52 7.70
C GLN A 251 -3.03 37.02 8.02
N LEU A 252 -1.81 36.46 8.05
CA LEU A 252 -1.56 35.06 8.42
C LEU A 252 -2.04 34.73 9.84
N GLN A 253 -1.96 35.65 10.80
CA GLN A 253 -2.52 35.45 12.15
C GLN A 253 -4.04 35.21 12.09
N GLY A 254 -4.75 36.02 11.30
CA GLY A 254 -6.20 35.86 11.09
C GLY A 254 -6.53 34.56 10.36
N LEU A 255 -5.75 34.20 9.33
CA LEU A 255 -5.92 32.95 8.59
C LEU A 255 -5.66 31.72 9.48
N LEU A 256 -4.65 31.76 10.35
CA LEU A 256 -4.37 30.68 11.31
C LEU A 256 -5.51 30.53 12.33
N ALA A 257 -6.05 31.64 12.84
CA ALA A 257 -7.19 31.59 13.75
C ALA A 257 -8.43 30.98 13.07
N ALA A 258 -8.73 31.40 11.84
CA ALA A 258 -9.82 30.85 11.04
C ALA A 258 -9.62 29.36 10.72
N PHE A 259 -8.40 28.97 10.35
CA PHE A 259 -8.01 27.59 10.12
C PHE A 259 -8.28 26.74 11.36
N ARG A 260 -7.81 27.16 12.54
CA ARG A 260 -8.03 26.43 13.80
C ARG A 260 -9.49 26.31 14.16
N ALA A 261 -10.27 27.38 14.00
CA ALA A 261 -11.71 27.34 14.25
C ALA A 261 -12.42 26.33 13.34
N ALA A 262 -12.00 26.22 12.07
CA ALA A 262 -12.55 25.26 11.11
C ALA A 262 -12.15 23.79 11.39
N HIS A 263 -11.16 23.54 12.25
CA HIS A 263 -10.70 22.20 12.62
C HIS A 263 -11.18 21.73 14.00
N VAL A 264 -11.98 22.54 14.70
CA VAL A 264 -12.65 22.10 15.94
C VAL A 264 -13.63 20.98 15.60
N GLY A 265 -13.62 19.90 16.37
CA GLY A 265 -14.47 18.74 16.11
C GLY A 265 -14.10 17.90 14.88
N ARG A 266 -12.92 18.10 14.30
CA ARG A 266 -12.38 17.26 13.21
C ARG A 266 -11.21 16.42 13.71
N PRO A 267 -10.98 15.19 13.19
CA PRO A 267 -9.88 14.35 13.64
C PRO A 267 -8.51 15.02 13.45
N ASP A 268 -7.66 14.95 14.47
CA ASP A 268 -6.27 15.42 14.43
C ASP A 268 -5.29 14.25 14.49
N HIS A 269 -4.18 14.38 13.76
CA HIS A 269 -3.13 13.38 13.61
C HIS A 269 -2.57 12.89 14.95
N PHE A 270 -2.20 13.83 15.83
CA PHE A 270 -1.41 13.54 17.04
C PHE A 270 -2.25 13.55 18.31
N GLN A 271 -3.42 14.18 18.28
CA GLN A 271 -4.36 14.12 19.39
C GLN A 271 -5.17 12.82 19.37
N SER A 272 -5.51 12.30 18.19
CA SER A 272 -6.20 11.01 18.08
C SER A 272 -5.24 9.85 18.42
N THR A 273 -5.79 8.75 18.93
CA THR A 273 -4.99 7.59 19.33
C THR A 273 -5.40 6.34 18.57
N ALA A 274 -4.41 5.51 18.21
CA ALA A 274 -4.61 4.18 17.66
C ALA A 274 -3.85 3.16 18.53
N MET A 275 -4.59 2.31 19.26
CA MET A 275 -4.04 1.42 20.29
C MET A 275 -4.38 -0.04 20.01
N LEU A 276 -3.37 -0.90 20.03
CA LEU A 276 -3.55 -2.35 19.88
C LEU A 276 -3.95 -2.99 21.22
N GLY A 277 -4.95 -3.87 21.21
CA GLY A 277 -5.30 -4.69 22.38
C GLY A 277 -4.19 -5.66 22.79
N ALA A 278 -3.49 -6.23 21.81
CA ALA A 278 -2.24 -6.97 21.96
C ALA A 278 -1.23 -6.48 20.93
N SER A 279 0.01 -6.24 21.36
CA SER A 279 1.13 -5.80 20.50
C SER A 279 1.86 -6.94 19.81
N THR A 280 1.51 -8.19 20.12
CA THR A 280 2.12 -9.39 19.58
C THR A 280 1.06 -10.45 19.32
N LEU A 281 1.11 -11.09 18.15
CA LEU A 281 0.33 -12.27 17.79
C LEU A 281 1.28 -13.34 17.23
N ARG A 282 0.85 -14.61 17.26
CA ARG A 282 1.56 -15.65 16.49
C ARG A 282 1.21 -15.50 15.02
N ALA A 283 2.20 -15.65 14.15
CA ALA A 283 2.03 -15.73 12.69
C ALA A 283 1.40 -17.08 12.29
N ASN A 284 0.21 -17.36 12.81
CA ASN A 284 -0.50 -18.62 12.66
C ASN A 284 -1.79 -18.47 11.83
N GLY A 285 -2.08 -17.31 11.24
CA GLY A 285 -3.24 -17.12 10.38
C GLY A 285 -4.59 -17.09 11.10
N GLN A 286 -4.61 -17.11 12.44
CA GLN A 286 -5.83 -17.29 13.24
C GLN A 286 -5.90 -16.36 14.45
N ASP A 287 -4.78 -16.10 15.11
CA ASP A 287 -4.74 -15.22 16.26
C ASP A 287 -5.21 -13.83 15.84
N THR A 288 -6.04 -13.20 16.67
CA THR A 288 -6.61 -11.88 16.41
C THR A 288 -6.32 -10.92 17.54
N THR A 289 -6.19 -9.63 17.22
CA THR A 289 -6.25 -8.51 18.16
C THR A 289 -7.25 -7.47 17.65
N THR A 290 -7.59 -6.49 18.46
CA THR A 290 -8.36 -5.32 18.03
C THR A 290 -7.47 -4.09 18.06
N LEU A 291 -7.58 -3.28 17.01
CA LEU A 291 -7.05 -1.92 16.98
C LEU A 291 -8.17 -0.96 17.40
N HIS A 292 -7.99 -0.32 18.54
CA HIS A 292 -8.91 0.64 19.14
C HIS A 292 -8.50 2.06 18.74
N LEU A 293 -9.43 2.82 18.14
CA LEU A 293 -9.23 4.21 17.76
C LEU A 293 -10.07 5.13 18.64
N VAL A 294 -9.48 6.23 19.07
CA VAL A 294 -10.20 7.34 19.72
C VAL A 294 -9.85 8.62 18.99
N LEU A 295 -10.82 9.15 18.24
CA LEU A 295 -10.62 10.37 17.47
C LEU A 295 -10.77 11.59 18.38
N ARG A 296 -9.83 12.53 18.24
CA ARG A 296 -9.83 13.81 18.95
C ARG A 296 -9.55 14.94 18.00
N ASP A 297 -10.06 16.13 18.33
CA ASP A 297 -9.70 17.34 17.59
C ASP A 297 -8.33 17.88 17.97
N GLY A 298 -7.89 18.92 17.25
CA GLY A 298 -6.60 19.57 17.48
C GLY A 298 -6.45 20.24 18.85
N GLN A 299 -7.51 20.27 19.68
CA GLN A 299 -7.47 20.72 21.08
C GLN A 299 -7.45 19.54 22.07
N GLY A 300 -7.42 18.30 21.59
CA GLY A 300 -7.46 17.09 22.41
C GLY A 300 -8.87 16.70 22.88
N THR A 301 -9.90 17.37 22.36
CA THR A 301 -11.30 17.06 22.72
C THR A 301 -11.73 15.80 21.98
N PRO A 302 -12.24 14.76 22.67
CA PRO A 302 -12.86 13.62 21.99
C PRO A 302 -13.96 14.08 21.04
N LEU A 303 -13.99 13.49 19.85
CA LEU A 303 -15.15 13.65 18.97
C LEU A 303 -16.35 12.97 19.63
N SER A 304 -17.56 13.47 19.35
CA SER A 304 -18.81 12.96 19.95
C SER A 304 -19.73 12.30 18.93
N ALA A 305 -19.27 12.18 17.69
CA ALA A 305 -20.00 11.58 16.59
C ALA A 305 -19.05 10.67 15.79
N GLY A 306 -19.60 9.56 15.32
CA GLY A 306 -18.99 8.68 14.32
C GLY A 306 -19.21 9.17 12.89
N GLY A 307 -19.07 8.26 11.93
CA GLY A 307 -19.33 8.46 10.50
C GLY A 307 -18.09 8.75 9.67
N ALA A 308 -16.90 8.78 10.27
CA ALA A 308 -15.66 8.89 9.52
C ALA A 308 -15.32 7.56 8.86
N VAL A 309 -14.78 7.63 7.63
CA VAL A 309 -14.23 6.47 6.95
C VAL A 309 -12.82 6.21 7.47
N VAL A 310 -12.65 5.09 8.17
CA VAL A 310 -11.36 4.62 8.66
C VAL A 310 -10.80 3.59 7.69
N THR A 311 -9.54 3.74 7.31
CA THR A 311 -8.80 2.77 6.49
C THR A 311 -7.51 2.39 7.21
N VAL A 312 -7.20 1.09 7.26
CA VAL A 312 -5.95 0.56 7.83
C VAL A 312 -5.17 -0.12 6.72
N THR A 313 -3.93 0.31 6.48
CA THR A 313 -3.04 -0.26 5.46
C THR A 313 -1.67 -0.59 6.05
N ALA A 314 -0.89 -1.42 5.35
CA ALA A 314 0.48 -1.70 5.73
C ALA A 314 1.39 -0.48 5.51
N GLY A 315 2.23 -0.18 6.50
CA GLY A 315 3.24 0.86 6.46
C GLY A 315 4.58 0.39 5.87
N PRO A 316 5.39 1.33 5.35
CA PRO A 316 6.65 1.02 4.66
C PRO A 316 7.76 0.51 5.60
N GLN A 317 7.65 0.68 6.92
CA GLN A 317 8.60 0.16 7.90
C GLN A 317 8.26 -1.27 8.37
N GLY A 318 7.11 -1.80 7.96
CA GLY A 318 6.74 -3.19 8.23
C GLY A 318 7.60 -4.19 7.46
N THR A 319 7.96 -5.30 8.09
CA THR A 319 8.63 -6.44 7.45
C THR A 319 7.66 -7.55 7.02
N THR A 320 6.40 -7.48 7.44
CA THR A 320 5.34 -8.38 6.99
C THR A 320 4.11 -7.60 6.51
N THR A 321 3.50 -8.07 5.42
CA THR A 321 2.27 -7.49 4.84
C THR A 321 1.08 -8.44 4.94
N ASP A 322 1.24 -9.55 5.67
CA ASP A 322 0.29 -10.66 5.71
C ASP A 322 -0.80 -10.49 6.80
N LEU A 323 -0.84 -9.32 7.44
CA LEU A 323 -1.87 -8.98 8.43
C LEU A 323 -3.18 -8.60 7.73
N GLN A 324 -4.29 -9.20 8.16
CA GLN A 324 -5.60 -8.91 7.61
C GLN A 324 -6.37 -7.97 8.55
N ALA A 325 -6.76 -6.80 8.05
CA ALA A 325 -7.70 -5.91 8.75
C ALA A 325 -9.14 -6.29 8.36
N GLY A 326 -9.97 -6.57 9.35
CA GLY A 326 -11.40 -6.84 9.16
C GLY A 326 -12.24 -5.55 9.08
N PRO A 327 -13.57 -5.68 9.08
CA PRO A 327 -14.46 -4.54 8.94
C PRO A 327 -14.33 -3.57 10.13
N VAL A 328 -14.29 -2.27 9.84
CA VAL A 328 -14.29 -1.22 10.85
C VAL A 328 -15.65 -1.18 11.55
N VAL A 329 -15.63 -1.21 12.88
CA VAL A 329 -16.80 -0.98 13.73
C VAL A 329 -16.75 0.45 14.23
N ASP A 330 -17.70 1.27 13.81
CA ASP A 330 -17.91 2.62 14.32
C ASP A 330 -18.91 2.56 15.50
N HIS A 331 -18.50 3.07 16.65
CA HIS A 331 -19.33 3.09 17.85
C HIS A 331 -20.27 4.32 17.91
N GLY A 332 -20.17 5.22 16.94
CA GLY A 332 -21.03 6.39 16.79
C GLY A 332 -20.66 7.58 17.70
N ASP A 333 -19.59 7.45 18.48
CA ASP A 333 -19.15 8.42 19.50
C ASP A 333 -17.71 8.91 19.28
N GLY A 334 -17.18 8.76 18.06
CA GLY A 334 -15.80 9.10 17.73
C GLY A 334 -14.78 8.00 18.07
N THR A 335 -15.23 6.83 18.55
CA THR A 335 -14.40 5.65 18.74
C THR A 335 -14.67 4.57 17.70
N TYR A 336 -13.63 3.82 17.32
CA TYR A 336 -13.71 2.78 16.30
C TYR A 336 -12.89 1.56 16.71
N ASP A 337 -13.36 0.37 16.34
CA ASP A 337 -12.60 -0.87 16.48
C ASP A 337 -12.35 -1.51 15.12
N VAL A 338 -11.11 -1.95 14.89
CA VAL A 338 -10.73 -2.71 13.70
C VAL A 338 -10.16 -4.05 14.14
N PRO A 339 -10.84 -5.18 13.91
CA PRO A 339 -10.27 -6.49 14.19
C PRO A 339 -9.10 -6.75 13.23
N LEU A 340 -7.98 -7.23 13.76
CA LEU A 340 -6.78 -7.58 13.02
C LEU A 340 -6.51 -9.07 13.21
N THR A 341 -6.35 -9.80 12.11
CA THR A 341 -6.02 -11.24 12.11
C THR A 341 -4.59 -11.42 11.63
N ALA A 342 -3.77 -12.11 12.42
CA ALA A 342 -2.39 -12.42 12.08
C ALA A 342 -2.30 -13.18 10.74
N GLY A 343 -1.25 -12.88 9.98
CA GLY A 343 -0.85 -13.69 8.82
C GLY A 343 -0.08 -14.94 9.21
N LEU A 344 0.59 -15.54 8.24
CA LEU A 344 1.48 -16.70 8.37
C LEU A 344 2.96 -16.33 8.36
N THR A 345 3.28 -15.08 8.04
CA THR A 345 4.66 -14.60 7.91
C THR A 345 5.06 -13.82 9.15
N PRO A 346 6.02 -14.33 9.96
CA PRO A 346 6.58 -13.59 11.08
C PRO A 346 7.24 -12.29 10.62
N GLY A 347 7.19 -11.26 11.46
CA GLY A 347 7.72 -9.93 11.18
C GLY A 347 6.99 -8.84 11.94
N THR A 348 7.24 -7.59 11.58
CA THR A 348 6.56 -6.41 12.13
C THR A 348 5.57 -5.88 11.10
N ALA A 349 4.33 -5.65 11.51
CA ALA A 349 3.32 -4.98 10.73
C ALA A 349 3.18 -3.54 11.27
N GLU A 350 3.69 -2.56 10.53
CA GLU A 350 3.38 -1.15 10.76
C GLU A 350 1.99 -0.85 10.16
N LEU A 351 1.12 -0.19 10.91
CA LEU A 351 -0.26 0.07 10.51
C LEU A 351 -0.47 1.56 10.25
N LEU A 352 -0.68 1.93 8.99
CA LEU A 352 -1.08 3.28 8.62
C LEU A 352 -2.59 3.40 8.76
N VAL A 353 -3.03 4.22 9.71
CA VAL A 353 -4.45 4.45 9.98
C VAL A 353 -4.83 5.81 9.39
N THR A 354 -5.71 5.80 8.39
CA THR A 354 -6.18 7.01 7.70
C THR A 354 -7.66 7.23 8.00
N VAL A 355 -8.03 8.45 8.35
CA VAL A 355 -9.38 8.85 8.73
C VAL A 355 -9.86 9.97 7.82
N ASP A 356 -10.96 9.71 7.09
CA ASP A 356 -11.68 10.72 6.30
C ASP A 356 -13.00 11.06 7.00
N ASP A 357 -13.15 12.30 7.47
CA ASP A 357 -14.36 12.74 8.16
C ASP A 357 -15.50 13.15 7.21
N GLY A 358 -15.28 13.14 5.90
CA GLY A 358 -16.30 13.47 4.90
C GLY A 358 -16.75 14.93 4.89
N LEU A 359 -16.10 15.82 5.66
CA LEU A 359 -16.45 17.25 5.77
C LEU A 359 -15.70 18.14 4.77
N GLY A 360 -14.89 17.52 3.89
CA GLY A 360 -14.07 18.20 2.91
C GLY A 360 -12.67 18.53 3.41
N GLY A 361 -11.68 18.39 2.53
CA GLY A 361 -10.25 18.43 2.87
C GLY A 361 -9.59 17.05 2.71
N PRO A 362 -8.27 16.96 2.86
CA PRO A 362 -7.56 15.68 2.82
C PRO A 362 -7.90 14.83 4.06
N PRO A 363 -7.86 13.49 3.93
CA PRO A 363 -7.95 12.61 5.08
C PRO A 363 -6.71 12.76 5.97
N VAL A 364 -6.88 12.45 7.26
CA VAL A 364 -5.83 12.56 8.27
C VAL A 364 -5.27 11.17 8.58
N GLN A 365 -3.97 11.00 8.42
CA GLN A 365 -3.28 9.82 8.97
C GLN A 365 -3.06 10.03 10.47
N LEU A 366 -3.38 9.03 11.29
CA LEU A 366 -3.11 9.06 12.73
C LEU A 366 -1.66 8.65 12.99
N GLY A 367 -1.03 9.27 13.98
CA GLY A 367 0.35 8.98 14.35
C GLY A 367 0.62 9.00 15.85
N PRO A 368 1.68 8.28 16.30
CA PRO A 368 2.54 7.41 15.50
C PRO A 368 1.82 6.13 15.01
N PRO A 369 2.22 5.55 13.86
CA PRO A 369 1.65 4.29 13.38
C PRO A 369 1.80 3.17 14.43
N PRO A 370 0.73 2.47 14.82
CA PRO A 370 0.87 1.31 15.69
C PRO A 370 1.63 0.19 14.98
N VAL A 371 2.51 -0.48 15.74
CA VAL A 371 3.29 -1.62 15.25
C VAL A 371 2.84 -2.89 15.96
N LEU A 372 2.44 -3.88 15.18
CA LEU A 372 2.09 -5.21 15.65
C LEU A 372 3.21 -6.19 15.30
N VAL A 373 3.67 -6.98 16.27
CA VAL A 373 4.65 -8.04 16.03
C VAL A 373 3.91 -9.34 15.72
N LEU A 374 4.21 -9.94 14.57
CA LEU A 374 3.83 -11.30 14.25
C LEU A 374 5.02 -12.21 14.57
N ASP A 375 4.95 -12.90 15.68
CA ASP A 375 6.01 -13.81 16.12
C ASP A 375 5.91 -15.16 15.41
N ASP A 376 7.03 -15.85 15.34
CA ASP A 376 7.06 -17.27 14.99
C ASP A 376 6.07 -18.03 15.90
N PRO A 377 5.11 -18.80 15.33
CA PRO A 377 4.10 -19.49 16.12
C PRO A 377 4.68 -20.47 17.15
N TYR A 378 5.94 -20.88 17.00
CA TYR A 378 6.64 -21.82 17.86
C TYR A 378 7.80 -21.20 18.65
N GLY A 379 8.21 -19.97 18.35
CA GLY A 379 9.39 -19.38 18.99
C GLY A 379 10.64 -20.27 18.90
N PRO A 380 11.53 -20.28 19.93
CA PRO A 380 12.78 -21.03 19.90
C PRO A 380 12.63 -22.55 19.76
N CYS A 381 11.55 -23.16 20.30
CA CYS A 381 11.35 -24.61 20.17
C CYS A 381 11.11 -25.05 18.73
N GLY A 382 10.67 -24.12 17.86
CA GLY A 382 10.45 -24.41 16.46
C GLY A 382 11.75 -24.62 15.71
N ALA A 383 12.87 -24.07 16.20
CA ALA A 383 14.16 -24.14 15.53
C ALA A 383 14.74 -25.56 15.53
N SER A 384 15.40 -25.91 14.43
CA SER A 384 16.19 -27.14 14.40
C SER A 384 17.42 -27.01 15.29
N ALA A 385 17.78 -28.11 15.94
CA ALA A 385 19.05 -28.29 16.65
C ALA A 385 20.03 -29.18 15.87
N VAL A 386 19.64 -29.68 14.70
CA VAL A 386 20.47 -30.55 13.86
C VAL A 386 21.63 -29.75 13.29
N ALA A 387 22.85 -30.22 13.43
CA ALA A 387 24.04 -29.50 12.99
C ALA A 387 24.16 -29.45 11.47
N ASP A 388 24.60 -28.30 10.93
CA ASP A 388 24.94 -28.15 9.50
C ASP A 388 26.38 -28.56 9.16
N GLY A 389 27.15 -29.00 10.16
CA GLY A 389 28.56 -29.39 10.03
C GLY A 389 29.53 -28.21 9.87
N GLN A 390 29.05 -26.97 9.91
CA GLN A 390 29.81 -25.71 9.81
C GLN A 390 29.63 -24.81 11.04
N GLY A 391 28.97 -25.31 12.08
CA GLY A 391 28.71 -24.57 13.33
C GLY A 391 27.36 -23.84 13.36
N GLY A 392 26.51 -24.06 12.36
CA GLY A 392 25.11 -23.66 12.32
C GLY A 392 24.14 -24.84 12.48
N VAL A 393 22.86 -24.58 12.17
CA VAL A 393 21.78 -25.57 12.25
C VAL A 393 21.13 -25.79 10.89
N LEU A 394 20.58 -26.98 10.67
CA LEU A 394 19.95 -27.42 9.44
C LEU A 394 18.49 -27.81 9.69
N ASP A 395 17.55 -27.21 8.95
CA ASP A 395 16.16 -27.64 8.95
C ASP A 395 15.98 -28.88 8.08
N VAL A 396 15.86 -30.04 8.72
CA VAL A 396 15.80 -31.35 8.05
C VAL A 396 14.38 -31.85 7.82
N LEU A 397 13.39 -31.41 8.61
CA LEU A 397 12.00 -31.78 8.43
C LEU A 397 11.37 -30.84 7.39
N LYS A 398 10.71 -31.42 6.39
CA LYS A 398 10.10 -30.67 5.28
C LYS A 398 8.70 -31.17 4.98
N VAL A 399 7.86 -30.23 4.56
CA VAL A 399 6.54 -30.49 3.98
C VAL A 399 6.51 -29.89 2.57
N ASN A 400 6.21 -30.71 1.57
CA ASN A 400 6.25 -30.36 0.14
C ASN A 400 7.61 -29.75 -0.27
N GLY A 401 8.70 -30.20 0.36
CA GLY A 401 10.06 -29.69 0.13
C GLY A 401 10.39 -28.38 0.88
N GLY A 402 9.40 -27.74 1.53
CA GLY A 402 9.58 -26.55 2.33
C GLY A 402 9.92 -26.88 3.79
N ALA A 403 10.99 -26.25 4.30
CA ALA A 403 11.41 -26.28 5.70
C ALA A 403 11.39 -24.87 6.35
N GLY A 404 11.14 -23.83 5.54
CA GLY A 404 11.66 -22.47 5.71
C GLY A 404 11.02 -21.56 6.78
N SER A 405 11.44 -20.29 6.75
CA SER A 405 11.27 -19.22 7.75
C SER A 405 9.86 -18.94 8.25
N GLN A 406 8.83 -19.42 7.56
CA GLN A 406 7.44 -19.21 7.91
C GLN A 406 6.87 -20.33 8.79
N ARG A 407 7.52 -21.51 8.86
CA ARG A 407 7.12 -22.72 9.61
C ARG A 407 5.68 -23.21 9.43
N VAL A 408 4.85 -22.50 8.67
CA VAL A 408 3.47 -22.84 8.35
C VAL A 408 3.38 -23.17 6.86
N VAL A 409 2.86 -24.35 6.55
CA VAL A 409 2.65 -24.83 5.19
C VAL A 409 1.15 -25.03 4.98
N ASN A 410 0.57 -24.27 4.06
CA ASN A 410 -0.82 -24.43 3.66
C ASN A 410 -0.97 -25.44 2.53
N VAL A 411 -1.92 -26.35 2.67
CA VAL A 411 -2.29 -27.33 1.64
C VAL A 411 -3.81 -27.37 1.54
N GLY A 412 -4.34 -27.52 0.31
CA GLY A 412 -5.77 -27.71 0.12
C GLY A 412 -6.24 -29.07 0.62
N VAL A 413 -7.49 -29.16 1.07
CA VAL A 413 -8.14 -30.47 1.28
C VAL A 413 -8.03 -31.31 0.00
N GLY A 414 -7.62 -32.57 0.13
CA GLY A 414 -7.46 -33.51 -0.99
C GLY A 414 -6.20 -33.31 -1.85
N GLN A 415 -5.37 -32.30 -1.57
CA GLN A 415 -4.16 -32.01 -2.36
C GLN A 415 -2.97 -32.89 -1.97
N PRO A 416 -2.14 -33.35 -2.93
CA PRO A 416 -0.95 -34.14 -2.64
C PRO A 416 -0.06 -33.48 -1.58
N LEU A 417 0.40 -34.29 -0.64
CA LEU A 417 1.24 -33.87 0.48
C LEU A 417 2.45 -34.78 0.57
N THR A 418 3.65 -34.21 0.63
CA THR A 418 4.90 -34.94 0.86
C THR A 418 5.51 -34.51 2.17
N LEU A 419 5.83 -35.46 3.03
CA LEU A 419 6.69 -35.26 4.19
C LEU A 419 8.07 -35.81 3.85
N SER A 420 9.12 -35.08 4.17
CA SER A 420 10.48 -35.60 4.04
C SER A 420 11.35 -35.24 5.23
N MET A 421 12.32 -36.10 5.48
CA MET A 421 13.37 -35.92 6.48
C MET A 421 14.71 -36.02 5.77
N ASP A 422 15.43 -34.90 5.71
CA ASP A 422 16.77 -34.88 5.13
C ASP A 422 17.78 -35.52 6.10
N ALA A 423 18.85 -36.09 5.54
CA ALA A 423 19.95 -36.58 6.35
C ALA A 423 20.81 -35.40 6.84
N PRO A 424 21.26 -35.41 8.10
CA PRO A 424 22.31 -34.50 8.56
C PRO A 424 23.59 -34.65 7.71
N PRO A 425 24.46 -33.63 7.67
CA PRO A 425 25.73 -33.67 6.95
C PRO A 425 26.57 -34.90 7.35
N ALA A 426 27.08 -35.60 6.35
CA ALA A 426 27.54 -36.98 6.50
C ALA A 426 28.73 -37.16 7.47
N GLY A 427 28.52 -37.98 8.51
CA GLY A 427 29.54 -38.75 9.22
C GLY A 427 29.32 -40.25 9.04
N SER A 428 30.20 -41.12 9.55
CA SER A 428 30.03 -42.59 9.47
C SER A 428 28.95 -43.11 10.43
N PHE A 429 27.69 -42.72 10.23
CA PHE A 429 26.56 -43.16 11.05
C PHE A 429 25.26 -43.28 10.23
N THR A 430 24.26 -43.93 10.79
CA THR A 430 22.94 -44.09 10.19
C THR A 430 21.95 -43.15 10.89
N PRO A 431 21.37 -42.15 10.18
CA PRO A 431 20.53 -41.13 10.80
C PRO A 431 19.10 -41.66 11.03
N HIS A 432 18.97 -42.48 12.07
CA HIS A 432 17.66 -42.90 12.56
C HIS A 432 16.93 -41.69 13.14
N PHE A 433 15.63 -41.60 12.88
CA PHE A 433 14.75 -40.58 13.42
C PHE A 433 13.42 -41.14 13.93
N LEU A 434 12.76 -40.31 14.73
CA LEU A 434 11.41 -40.43 15.24
C LEU A 434 10.67 -39.15 14.86
N LEU A 435 9.54 -39.27 14.17
CA LEU A 435 8.71 -38.15 13.75
C LEU A 435 7.35 -38.23 14.44
N TRP A 436 6.94 -37.12 15.06
CA TRP A 436 5.65 -36.97 15.69
C TRP A 436 4.74 -36.05 14.89
N ALA A 437 3.45 -36.28 15.05
CA ALA A 437 2.39 -35.39 14.62
C ALA A 437 1.56 -35.02 15.85
N LYS A 438 1.23 -33.75 16.00
CA LYS A 438 0.29 -33.22 17.00
C LYS A 438 -0.86 -32.53 16.28
N MET A 439 -2.09 -32.89 16.64
CA MET A 439 -3.27 -32.21 16.15
C MET A 439 -3.35 -30.80 16.76
N GLY A 440 -3.51 -29.80 15.89
CA GLY A 440 -3.54 -28.38 16.24
C GLY A 440 -2.17 -27.77 16.49
N VAL A 441 -2.18 -26.48 16.81
CA VAL A 441 -0.99 -25.71 17.17
C VAL A 441 -0.67 -25.92 18.67
N PRO A 442 0.55 -26.32 19.04
CA PRO A 442 1.01 -26.29 20.41
C PRO A 442 0.68 -24.99 21.15
N ALA A 443 0.26 -25.12 22.41
CA ALA A 443 -0.01 -23.97 23.26
C ALA A 443 1.31 -23.28 23.67
N PRO A 444 1.32 -21.95 23.87
CA PRO A 444 2.48 -21.27 24.44
C PRO A 444 2.90 -21.90 25.77
N GLY A 445 4.20 -22.12 25.96
CA GLY A 445 4.75 -22.75 27.16
C GLY A 445 4.61 -24.28 27.23
N ALA A 446 4.10 -24.94 26.19
CA ALA A 446 4.13 -26.40 26.07
C ALA A 446 5.53 -26.97 25.73
N GLU A 447 6.52 -26.09 25.66
CA GLU A 447 7.88 -26.40 25.24
C GLU A 447 8.60 -27.28 26.26
N VAL A 448 9.39 -28.22 25.76
CA VAL A 448 10.16 -29.17 26.56
C VAL A 448 11.61 -29.09 26.11
N ASN A 449 12.44 -28.47 26.93
CA ASN A 449 13.89 -28.43 26.69
C ASN A 449 14.50 -29.78 27.06
N LEU A 450 15.11 -30.47 26.11
CA LEU A 450 15.72 -31.78 26.31
C LEU A 450 17.20 -31.69 26.76
N GLY A 451 17.72 -30.48 26.91
CA GLY A 451 19.10 -30.21 27.34
C GLY A 451 19.94 -29.54 26.27
N SER A 452 21.09 -29.02 26.70
CA SER A 452 22.06 -28.37 25.81
C SER A 452 22.57 -29.34 24.76
N GLY A 453 22.41 -28.98 23.48
CA GLY A 453 22.88 -29.78 22.34
C GLY A 453 21.81 -30.65 21.68
N ILE A 454 20.70 -30.96 22.37
CA ILE A 454 19.59 -31.74 21.78
C ILE A 454 18.50 -30.81 21.22
N GLY A 455 18.24 -29.68 21.90
CA GLY A 455 17.19 -28.72 21.51
C GLY A 455 15.91 -28.85 22.32
N ALA A 456 14.85 -28.19 21.87
CA ALA A 456 13.56 -28.13 22.55
C ALA A 456 12.42 -28.61 21.65
N LEU A 457 11.54 -29.44 22.18
CA LEU A 457 10.30 -29.82 21.51
C LEU A 457 9.21 -28.78 21.81
N CYS A 458 8.35 -28.49 20.84
CA CYS A 458 7.23 -27.56 21.01
C CYS A 458 6.03 -28.16 21.72
N PHE A 459 6.03 -29.47 21.92
CA PHE A 459 5.02 -30.20 22.67
C PHE A 459 5.66 -31.44 23.29
N LEU A 460 4.96 -32.10 24.22
CA LEU A 460 5.43 -33.32 24.86
C LEU A 460 4.81 -34.56 24.21
N PRO A 461 5.52 -35.27 23.31
CA PRO A 461 4.94 -36.39 22.58
C PRO A 461 5.07 -37.73 23.33
N PRO A 462 4.35 -38.77 22.92
CA PRO A 462 4.61 -40.14 23.37
C PRO A 462 6.02 -40.63 22.97
N PRO A 463 6.68 -41.47 23.80
CA PRO A 463 6.19 -42.03 25.06
C PRO A 463 6.41 -41.13 26.28
N PHE A 464 6.94 -39.91 26.12
CA PHE A 464 7.28 -39.02 27.23
C PHE A 464 6.04 -38.57 28.03
N ALA A 465 4.90 -38.43 27.36
CA ALA A 465 3.60 -38.29 28.00
C ALA A 465 2.46 -38.88 27.17
N ALA A 466 1.35 -39.18 27.85
CA ALA A 466 0.09 -39.51 27.20
C ALA A 466 -0.64 -38.22 26.79
N ASP A 467 -0.33 -37.70 25.60
CA ASP A 467 -1.11 -36.65 24.95
C ASP A 467 -2.00 -37.31 23.86
N PRO A 468 -3.34 -37.32 24.02
CA PRO A 468 -4.23 -37.94 23.03
C PRO A 468 -4.22 -37.23 21.68
N SER A 469 -3.70 -36.00 21.62
CA SER A 469 -3.56 -35.22 20.39
C SER A 469 -2.20 -35.37 19.72
N ALA A 470 -1.22 -36.04 20.34
CA ALA A 470 0.10 -36.26 19.77
C ALA A 470 0.38 -37.76 19.58
N PHE A 471 0.93 -38.13 18.43
CA PHE A 471 1.19 -39.53 18.09
C PHE A 471 2.47 -39.68 17.27
N VAL A 472 3.06 -40.87 17.34
CA VAL A 472 4.22 -41.25 16.52
C VAL A 472 3.73 -41.49 15.09
N LEU A 473 4.34 -40.81 14.13
CA LEU A 473 4.04 -40.98 12.70
C LEU A 473 5.04 -41.93 12.03
N VAL A 474 6.32 -41.81 12.38
CA VAL A 474 7.43 -42.61 11.84
C VAL A 474 8.41 -42.92 12.95
N ASN A 475 8.83 -44.18 13.07
CA ASN A 475 9.88 -44.59 13.99
C ASN A 475 10.85 -45.53 13.27
N THR A 476 12.10 -45.10 13.09
CA THR A 476 13.14 -45.91 12.43
C THR A 476 14.06 -46.64 13.41
N PHE A 477 13.90 -46.42 14.74
CA PHE A 477 14.74 -47.03 15.77
C PHE A 477 14.36 -48.49 16.06
N VAL A 478 13.13 -48.87 15.71
CA VAL A 478 12.58 -50.21 15.90
C VAL A 478 11.89 -50.68 14.62
N PRO A 479 11.75 -52.01 14.39
CA PRO A 479 10.95 -52.53 13.29
C PRO A 479 9.54 -51.91 13.32
N THR A 480 9.06 -51.43 12.17
CA THR A 480 7.80 -50.69 12.05
C THR A 480 6.62 -51.49 12.61
N PRO A 481 5.98 -51.03 13.70
CA PRO A 481 4.73 -51.61 14.17
C PRO A 481 3.63 -51.47 13.10
N PRO A 482 2.62 -52.37 13.08
CA PRO A 482 1.46 -52.21 12.21
C PRO A 482 0.77 -50.85 12.45
N GLY A 483 0.55 -50.08 11.39
CA GLY A 483 -0.14 -48.78 11.44
C GLY A 483 0.76 -47.53 11.37
N LEU A 484 2.09 -47.69 11.35
CA LEU A 484 3.02 -46.58 11.04
C LEU A 484 3.42 -46.56 9.56
N LEU A 485 3.88 -45.40 9.07
CA LEU A 485 4.45 -45.30 7.73
C LEU A 485 5.76 -46.11 7.63
N ALA A 486 6.07 -46.62 6.43
CA ALA A 486 7.30 -47.35 6.18
C ALA A 486 8.53 -46.49 6.54
N ALA A 487 9.37 -47.00 7.43
CA ALA A 487 10.43 -46.23 8.06
C ALA A 487 11.80 -46.76 7.61
N THR A 488 12.52 -45.97 6.81
CA THR A 488 13.96 -46.11 6.58
C THR A 488 14.68 -44.93 7.24
N PRO A 489 15.94 -45.07 7.68
CA PRO A 489 16.75 -43.93 8.12
C PRO A 489 16.78 -42.80 7.08
N ALA A 490 17.04 -41.57 7.53
CA ALA A 490 17.14 -40.44 6.62
C ALA A 490 18.27 -40.64 5.59
N PRO A 491 18.14 -40.14 4.35
CA PRO A 491 17.02 -39.35 3.83
C PRO A 491 15.76 -40.21 3.64
N TRP A 492 14.61 -39.66 4.04
CA TRP A 492 13.31 -40.33 4.00
C TRP A 492 12.25 -39.44 3.39
N THR A 493 11.29 -40.04 2.70
CA THR A 493 10.13 -39.34 2.14
C THR A 493 8.89 -40.22 2.18
N ALA A 494 7.74 -39.60 2.44
CA ALA A 494 6.43 -40.22 2.27
C ALA A 494 5.46 -39.23 1.63
N THR A 495 4.75 -39.70 0.62
CA THR A 495 3.76 -38.89 -0.11
C THR A 495 2.37 -39.48 0.10
N SER A 496 1.40 -38.62 0.43
CA SER A 496 -0.03 -38.89 0.29
C SER A 496 -0.50 -38.30 -1.04
N PRO A 497 -0.76 -39.11 -2.08
CA PRO A 497 -1.19 -38.61 -3.39
C PRO A 497 -2.57 -37.96 -3.36
N THR A 498 -3.44 -38.41 -2.44
CA THR A 498 -4.81 -37.90 -2.28
C THR A 498 -4.93 -36.86 -1.16
N GLY A 499 -3.80 -36.43 -0.59
CA GLY A 499 -3.80 -35.44 0.49
C GLY A 499 -4.51 -35.86 1.76
N TRP A 500 -5.06 -34.87 2.45
CA TRP A 500 -5.89 -35.04 3.64
C TRP A 500 -7.36 -34.74 3.31
N PRO A 501 -8.31 -35.58 3.73
CA PRO A 501 -9.70 -35.50 3.28
C PRO A 501 -10.53 -34.41 3.97
N GLN A 502 -9.97 -33.72 4.97
CA GLN A 502 -10.67 -32.71 5.73
C GLN A 502 -9.72 -31.61 6.19
N ALA A 503 -10.27 -30.44 6.50
CA ALA A 503 -9.51 -29.34 7.05
C ALA A 503 -8.97 -29.72 8.44
N VAL A 504 -7.68 -29.44 8.67
CA VAL A 504 -6.99 -29.79 9.90
C VAL A 504 -5.71 -28.99 10.03
N ASP A 505 -5.37 -28.59 11.26
CA ASP A 505 -4.04 -28.12 11.60
C ASP A 505 -3.26 -29.27 12.27
N VAL A 506 -2.04 -29.54 11.82
CA VAL A 506 -1.16 -30.58 12.37
C VAL A 506 0.25 -30.04 12.51
N THR A 507 0.80 -30.07 13.71
CA THR A 507 2.22 -29.77 13.94
C THR A 507 3.06 -31.03 13.82
N PHE A 508 4.10 -30.97 12.99
CA PHE A 508 5.12 -32.01 12.90
C PHE A 508 6.42 -31.55 13.57
N GLN A 509 7.05 -32.45 14.30
CA GLN A 509 8.40 -32.26 14.82
C GLN A 509 9.01 -33.64 15.09
N GLY A 510 10.33 -33.76 15.00
CA GLY A 510 11.03 -35.02 15.19
C GLY A 510 12.29 -34.91 16.04
N LEU A 511 12.89 -36.08 16.24
CA LEU A 511 14.21 -36.27 16.82
C LEU A 511 15.02 -37.14 15.86
N ILE A 512 16.26 -36.76 15.57
CA ILE A 512 17.15 -37.46 14.62
C ILE A 512 18.52 -37.70 15.25
N VAL A 513 19.13 -38.82 14.90
CA VAL A 513 20.56 -39.08 15.17
C VAL A 513 21.39 -38.16 14.29
N ASP A 514 22.17 -37.29 14.91
CA ASP A 514 22.96 -36.22 14.30
C ASP A 514 24.47 -36.47 14.40
N GLY A 515 24.90 -37.58 15.00
CA GLY A 515 26.32 -37.89 15.18
C GLY A 515 26.66 -39.36 15.45
N PRO A 516 27.95 -39.73 15.31
CA PRO A 516 28.43 -41.10 15.43
C PRO A 516 28.35 -41.68 16.86
N GLY A 517 28.11 -40.83 17.87
CA GLY A 517 27.90 -41.23 19.26
C GLY A 517 26.46 -41.57 19.62
N PHE A 518 25.55 -41.64 18.63
CA PHE A 518 24.10 -41.60 18.85
C PHE A 518 23.65 -40.25 19.45
N ASP A 519 24.35 -39.19 19.05
CA ASP A 519 24.00 -37.82 19.41
C ASP A 519 22.62 -37.51 18.81
N LEU A 520 21.70 -36.99 19.62
CA LEU A 520 20.33 -36.71 19.22
C LEU A 520 20.12 -35.22 19.07
N ALA A 521 19.41 -34.82 18.02
CA ALA A 521 18.99 -33.45 17.81
C ALA A 521 17.51 -33.37 17.44
N VAL A 522 16.83 -32.37 17.97
CA VAL A 522 15.45 -32.04 17.62
C VAL A 522 15.42 -31.37 16.25
N THR A 523 14.49 -31.78 15.40
CA THR A 523 14.27 -31.14 14.10
C THR A 523 13.50 -29.83 14.26
N ASN A 524 13.46 -29.02 13.21
CA ASN A 524 12.49 -27.94 13.13
C ASN A 524 11.05 -28.44 13.29
N ALA A 525 10.17 -27.58 13.82
CA ALA A 525 8.74 -27.79 13.86
C ALA A 525 8.05 -27.13 12.66
N ILE A 526 7.04 -27.80 12.09
CA ILE A 526 6.23 -27.29 10.99
C ILE A 526 4.74 -27.42 11.34
N LEU A 527 3.98 -26.34 11.18
CA LEU A 527 2.52 -26.36 11.12
C LEU A 527 2.08 -26.70 9.69
N LEU A 528 1.52 -27.88 9.48
CA LEU A 528 0.71 -28.12 8.28
C LEU A 528 -0.70 -27.63 8.56
N ARG A 529 -1.18 -26.70 7.75
CA ARG A 529 -2.58 -26.31 7.70
C ARG A 529 -3.22 -26.85 6.44
N VAL A 530 -4.14 -27.80 6.62
CA VAL A 530 -5.03 -28.26 5.56
C VAL A 530 -6.30 -27.42 5.64
N ALA A 531 -6.58 -26.66 4.59
CA ALA A 531 -7.74 -25.78 4.53
C ALA A 531 -8.54 -26.00 3.25
N LEU A 532 -9.82 -25.61 3.27
CA LEU A 532 -10.55 -25.42 2.02
C LEU A 532 -9.89 -24.25 1.30
N LEU A 533 -9.59 -24.41 0.00
CA LEU A 533 -9.04 -23.32 -0.79
C LEU A 533 -10.14 -22.31 -1.15
N ALA A 534 -9.90 -21.35 -2.03
CA ALA A 534 -11.01 -20.59 -2.61
C ALA A 534 -11.79 -21.50 -3.59
N PRO A 535 -13.11 -21.28 -3.81
CA PRO A 535 -13.84 -22.01 -4.83
C PRO A 535 -13.22 -21.78 -6.21
N PRO A 536 -13.26 -22.77 -7.12
CA PRO A 536 -12.84 -22.53 -8.50
C PRO A 536 -13.74 -21.48 -9.15
N THR A 537 -13.25 -20.81 -10.19
CA THR A 537 -14.05 -19.95 -11.06
C THR A 537 -14.06 -20.51 -12.48
N ILE A 538 -15.15 -20.30 -13.22
CA ILE A 538 -15.21 -20.54 -14.66
C ILE A 538 -15.34 -19.19 -15.34
N ASP A 539 -14.33 -18.84 -16.14
CA ASP A 539 -14.29 -17.58 -16.87
C ASP A 539 -14.92 -17.72 -18.26
N ALA A 540 -14.69 -18.87 -18.93
CA ALA A 540 -15.29 -19.17 -20.23
C ALA A 540 -15.35 -20.67 -20.54
N VAL A 541 -16.23 -21.02 -21.47
CA VAL A 541 -16.35 -22.35 -22.07
C VAL A 541 -16.28 -22.22 -23.60
N THR A 542 -15.35 -22.93 -24.24
CA THR A 542 -15.10 -22.86 -25.69
C THR A 542 -15.10 -24.24 -26.34
N PRO A 543 -15.82 -24.46 -27.45
CA PRO A 543 -16.80 -23.52 -28.01
C PRO A 543 -18.00 -23.35 -27.06
N GLU A 544 -18.62 -22.17 -27.09
CA GLU A 544 -19.80 -21.84 -26.26
C GLU A 544 -20.98 -22.79 -26.54
N THR A 545 -21.06 -23.26 -27.79
CA THR A 545 -21.96 -24.33 -28.21
C THR A 545 -21.14 -25.48 -28.80
N ALA A 546 -21.28 -26.67 -28.21
CA ALA A 546 -20.55 -27.87 -28.60
C ALA A 546 -21.52 -29.00 -28.96
N ALA A 547 -21.29 -29.63 -30.11
CA ALA A 547 -21.98 -30.86 -30.48
C ALA A 547 -21.40 -32.06 -29.70
N ALA A 548 -22.19 -33.11 -29.51
CA ALA A 548 -21.73 -34.34 -28.88
C ALA A 548 -20.48 -34.90 -29.58
N GLY A 549 -19.48 -35.29 -28.80
CA GLY A 549 -18.19 -35.77 -29.31
C GLY A 549 -17.18 -34.67 -29.68
N GLN A 550 -17.56 -33.38 -29.65
CA GLN A 550 -16.58 -32.30 -29.79
C GLN A 550 -15.79 -32.07 -28.49
N SER A 551 -14.56 -31.58 -28.66
CA SER A 551 -13.73 -31.12 -27.54
C SER A 551 -14.28 -29.80 -27.01
N VAL A 552 -14.35 -29.69 -25.68
CA VAL A 552 -14.75 -28.48 -24.95
C VAL A 552 -13.62 -28.12 -24.00
N THR A 553 -13.24 -26.85 -24.01
CA THR A 553 -12.24 -26.26 -23.13
C THR A 553 -12.93 -25.29 -22.17
N VAL A 554 -12.70 -25.47 -20.88
CA VAL A 554 -13.16 -24.61 -19.80
C VAL A 554 -11.95 -23.85 -19.28
N THR A 555 -11.97 -22.53 -19.35
CA THR A 555 -10.92 -21.68 -18.76
C THR A 555 -11.43 -21.04 -17.48
N GLY A 556 -10.56 -20.88 -16.49
CA GLY A 556 -10.93 -20.36 -15.18
C GLY A 556 -9.74 -20.27 -14.24
N GLN A 557 -10.02 -20.25 -12.94
CA GLN A 557 -9.00 -20.25 -11.89
C GLN A 557 -9.32 -21.31 -10.82
N GLY A 558 -8.26 -21.79 -10.15
CA GLY A 558 -8.40 -22.64 -8.98
C GLY A 558 -8.82 -24.08 -9.26
N PHE A 559 -8.66 -24.58 -10.49
CA PHE A 559 -8.90 -25.99 -10.80
C PHE A 559 -7.83 -26.88 -10.18
N GLN A 560 -8.25 -28.00 -9.58
CA GLN A 560 -7.36 -28.88 -8.82
C GLN A 560 -7.11 -30.22 -9.55
N PRO A 561 -5.94 -30.85 -9.40
CA PRO A 561 -5.75 -32.24 -9.81
C PRO A 561 -6.81 -33.14 -9.17
N GLY A 562 -7.46 -34.00 -9.97
CA GLY A 562 -8.55 -34.87 -9.49
C GLY A 562 -9.94 -34.23 -9.48
N VAL A 563 -10.10 -33.03 -10.07
CA VAL A 563 -11.40 -32.37 -10.27
C VAL A 563 -12.42 -33.29 -10.94
N MET A 564 -13.65 -33.26 -10.44
CA MET A 564 -14.79 -33.97 -11.01
C MET A 564 -15.61 -33.01 -11.87
N LEU A 565 -15.93 -33.44 -13.10
CA LEU A 565 -16.84 -32.72 -13.98
C LEU A 565 -18.17 -33.47 -14.09
N THR A 566 -19.27 -32.72 -14.04
CA THR A 566 -20.58 -33.24 -14.41
C THR A 566 -21.28 -32.32 -15.41
N VAL A 567 -21.98 -32.91 -16.36
CA VAL A 567 -22.85 -32.21 -17.32
C VAL A 567 -24.27 -32.72 -17.11
N ASN A 568 -25.19 -31.84 -16.68
CA ASN A 568 -26.53 -32.21 -16.21
C ASN A 568 -26.51 -33.36 -15.18
N GLY A 569 -25.54 -33.32 -14.26
CA GLY A 569 -25.36 -34.35 -13.22
C GLY A 569 -24.76 -35.68 -13.73
N THR A 570 -24.52 -35.83 -15.03
CA THR A 570 -23.82 -36.99 -15.59
C THR A 570 -22.31 -36.77 -15.50
N PRO A 571 -21.54 -37.66 -14.85
CA PRO A 571 -20.09 -37.52 -14.76
C PRO A 571 -19.42 -37.54 -16.14
N VAL A 572 -18.47 -36.64 -16.34
CA VAL A 572 -17.64 -36.57 -17.55
C VAL A 572 -16.17 -36.60 -17.15
N THR A 573 -15.38 -37.44 -17.79
CA THR A 573 -13.95 -37.55 -17.52
C THR A 573 -13.19 -36.44 -18.27
N PRO A 574 -12.43 -35.59 -17.57
CA PRO A 574 -11.55 -34.63 -18.22
C PRO A 574 -10.46 -35.34 -19.04
N THR A 575 -10.15 -34.79 -20.22
CA THR A 575 -9.02 -35.21 -21.05
C THR A 575 -7.72 -34.49 -20.69
N ALA A 576 -7.82 -33.27 -20.12
CA ALA A 576 -6.70 -32.53 -19.57
C ALA A 576 -7.17 -31.63 -18.42
N VAL A 577 -6.32 -31.44 -17.41
CA VAL A 577 -6.57 -30.55 -16.26
C VAL A 577 -5.27 -29.82 -15.93
N THR A 578 -5.33 -28.49 -15.90
CA THR A 578 -4.33 -27.60 -15.31
C THR A 578 -5.01 -26.74 -14.25
N ALA A 579 -4.26 -25.85 -13.58
CA ALA A 579 -4.82 -24.93 -12.59
C ALA A 579 -5.85 -23.93 -13.15
N ASN A 580 -5.87 -23.74 -14.47
CA ASN A 580 -6.62 -22.68 -15.16
C ASN A 580 -7.34 -23.16 -16.42
N GLN A 581 -7.23 -24.45 -16.76
CA GLN A 581 -7.89 -25.04 -17.91
C GLN A 581 -8.34 -26.48 -17.64
N ILE A 582 -9.53 -26.83 -18.12
CA ILE A 582 -10.03 -28.21 -18.17
C ILE A 582 -10.52 -28.50 -19.58
N ASP A 583 -10.03 -29.56 -20.19
CA ASP A 583 -10.54 -30.05 -21.46
C ASP A 583 -11.34 -31.34 -21.24
N PHE A 584 -12.44 -31.52 -21.97
CA PHE A 584 -13.22 -32.76 -21.98
C PHE A 584 -13.95 -32.95 -23.32
N ILE A 585 -14.48 -34.15 -23.54
CA ILE A 585 -15.30 -34.45 -24.72
C ILE A 585 -16.78 -34.33 -24.35
N MET A 586 -17.52 -33.52 -25.13
CA MET A 586 -18.95 -33.26 -24.89
C MET A 586 -19.76 -34.57 -24.92
N PRO A 587 -20.48 -34.93 -23.83
CA PRO A 587 -21.25 -36.18 -23.78
C PRO A 587 -22.46 -36.14 -24.72
N MET A 588 -22.95 -37.32 -25.12
CA MET A 588 -24.22 -37.43 -25.84
C MET A 588 -25.39 -37.04 -24.91
N GLY A 589 -26.31 -36.22 -25.40
CA GLY A 589 -27.55 -35.86 -24.69
C GLY A 589 -27.50 -34.59 -23.84
N ALA A 590 -26.42 -33.81 -23.88
CA ALA A 590 -26.39 -32.47 -23.28
C ALA A 590 -27.25 -31.50 -24.11
N GLY A 591 -28.45 -31.21 -23.62
CA GLY A 591 -29.40 -30.29 -24.24
C GLY A 591 -29.03 -28.81 -24.07
N CYS A 592 -29.95 -27.92 -24.43
CA CYS A 592 -29.81 -26.49 -24.22
C CYS A 592 -29.73 -26.15 -22.73
N ASP A 593 -28.92 -25.15 -22.39
CA ASP A 593 -28.71 -24.66 -21.03
C ASP A 593 -28.27 -25.76 -20.05
N ALA A 594 -27.50 -26.74 -20.55
CA ALA A 594 -27.00 -27.83 -19.73
C ALA A 594 -26.06 -27.30 -18.64
N SER A 595 -26.25 -27.75 -17.40
CA SER A 595 -25.43 -27.34 -16.27
C SER A 595 -24.09 -28.07 -16.32
N LEU A 596 -23.00 -27.34 -16.53
CA LEU A 596 -21.64 -27.80 -16.29
C LEU A 596 -21.25 -27.46 -14.86
N VAL A 597 -20.95 -28.47 -14.06
CA VAL A 597 -20.42 -28.29 -12.70
C VAL A 597 -19.00 -28.83 -12.66
N VAL A 598 -18.07 -27.97 -12.28
CA VAL A 598 -16.67 -28.31 -11.99
C VAL A 598 -16.53 -28.37 -10.48
N THR A 599 -16.28 -29.54 -9.92
CA THR A 599 -16.15 -29.77 -8.47
C THR A 599 -14.75 -30.22 -8.15
N ASN A 600 -14.02 -29.41 -7.40
CA ASN A 600 -12.69 -29.76 -6.90
C ASN A 600 -12.77 -30.87 -5.84
N VAL A 601 -11.62 -31.47 -5.53
CA VAL A 601 -11.52 -32.54 -4.53
C VAL A 601 -11.93 -32.09 -3.12
N ASP A 602 -11.84 -30.78 -2.85
CA ASP A 602 -12.30 -30.12 -1.61
C ASP A 602 -13.82 -29.81 -1.59
N GLN A 603 -14.59 -30.33 -2.55
CA GLN A 603 -16.03 -30.13 -2.74
C GLN A 603 -16.46 -28.73 -3.16
N GLN A 604 -15.53 -27.79 -3.32
CA GLN A 604 -15.88 -26.49 -3.85
C GLN A 604 -16.12 -26.57 -5.35
N SER A 605 -17.11 -25.83 -5.82
CA SER A 605 -17.56 -25.95 -7.20
C SER A 605 -17.82 -24.61 -7.87
N ALA A 606 -17.68 -24.65 -9.19
CA ALA A 606 -18.11 -23.60 -10.10
C ALA A 606 -19.14 -24.19 -11.06
N THR A 607 -20.13 -23.38 -11.44
CA THR A 607 -21.16 -23.78 -12.40
C THR A 607 -21.17 -22.83 -13.58
N ALA A 608 -21.27 -23.38 -14.78
CA ALA A 608 -21.48 -22.64 -16.02
C ALA A 608 -22.58 -23.33 -16.86
N LEU A 609 -23.14 -22.60 -17.81
CA LEU A 609 -24.06 -23.16 -18.79
C LEU A 609 -23.29 -23.63 -20.02
N LEU A 610 -23.64 -24.82 -20.51
CA LEU A 610 -23.25 -25.33 -21.81
C LEU A 610 -24.43 -25.19 -22.77
N ASN A 611 -24.13 -24.90 -24.03
CA ASN A 611 -25.12 -24.73 -25.08
C ASN A 611 -26.22 -23.72 -24.67
N PRO A 612 -25.86 -22.49 -24.26
CA PRO A 612 -26.84 -21.56 -23.76
C PRO A 612 -27.85 -21.20 -24.85
N SER A 613 -29.12 -21.12 -24.49
CA SER A 613 -30.19 -20.77 -25.41
C SER A 613 -30.01 -19.32 -25.91
N PRO A 614 -30.19 -19.05 -27.22
CA PRO A 614 -30.29 -17.69 -27.72
C PRO A 614 -31.37 -16.91 -26.97
N VAL A 615 -31.11 -15.63 -26.65
CA VAL A 615 -32.12 -14.75 -26.04
C VAL A 615 -32.29 -13.54 -26.93
N ILE A 616 -33.53 -13.23 -27.33
CA ILE A 616 -33.84 -12.02 -28.08
C ILE A 616 -34.40 -10.99 -27.10
N THR A 617 -33.71 -9.86 -26.96
CA THR A 617 -34.14 -8.75 -26.07
C THR A 617 -34.78 -7.61 -26.86
N GLY A 618 -34.52 -7.54 -28.16
CA GLY A 618 -35.10 -6.52 -29.03
C GLY A 618 -34.79 -6.74 -30.49
N THR A 619 -35.47 -5.99 -31.34
CA THR A 619 -35.25 -6.00 -32.78
C THR A 619 -35.34 -4.60 -33.35
N VAL A 620 -34.50 -4.28 -34.33
CA VAL A 620 -34.52 -3.00 -35.07
C VAL A 620 -34.74 -3.30 -36.55
N PHE A 621 -35.52 -2.43 -37.20
CA PHE A 621 -35.95 -2.60 -38.59
C PHE A 621 -36.83 -3.85 -38.80
N GLY A 622 -37.74 -4.14 -37.87
CA GLY A 622 -38.63 -5.33 -37.93
C GLY A 622 -39.68 -5.34 -39.04
N THR A 623 -39.59 -4.44 -40.03
CA THR A 623 -40.51 -4.34 -41.16
C THR A 623 -39.77 -3.95 -42.45
N GLY A 624 -40.19 -4.46 -43.62
CA GLY A 624 -39.62 -4.06 -44.91
C GLY A 624 -40.27 -4.72 -46.12
N SER A 625 -39.76 -4.46 -47.33
CA SER A 625 -40.36 -4.92 -48.60
C SER A 625 -40.46 -6.44 -48.70
N ALA A 626 -41.61 -6.96 -49.18
CA ALA A 626 -41.80 -8.37 -49.55
C ALA A 626 -40.75 -8.90 -50.57
N ALA A 627 -40.09 -8.02 -51.34
CA ALA A 627 -39.00 -8.41 -52.24
C ALA A 627 -37.72 -8.88 -51.52
N GLY A 628 -37.61 -8.66 -50.20
CA GLY A 628 -36.39 -8.94 -49.43
C GLY A 628 -35.29 -7.89 -49.62
N GLY A 629 -34.11 -8.17 -49.06
CA GLY A 629 -32.94 -7.30 -49.16
C GLY A 629 -32.81 -6.20 -48.10
N ALA A 630 -33.74 -6.14 -47.13
CA ALA A 630 -33.67 -5.17 -46.04
C ALA A 630 -32.69 -5.64 -44.95
N LEU A 631 -32.07 -4.69 -44.24
CA LEU A 631 -31.33 -4.98 -43.02
C LEU A 631 -32.30 -5.20 -41.86
N PHE A 632 -32.07 -6.25 -41.09
CA PHE A 632 -32.80 -6.55 -39.88
C PHE A 632 -31.81 -6.88 -38.76
N LEU A 633 -31.88 -6.13 -37.66
CA LEU A 633 -31.00 -6.32 -36.51
C LEU A 633 -31.77 -6.98 -35.38
N ILE A 634 -31.24 -8.09 -34.87
CA ILE A 634 -31.73 -8.80 -33.70
C ILE A 634 -30.73 -8.58 -32.58
N GLN A 635 -31.19 -8.04 -31.45
CA GLN A 635 -30.40 -7.76 -30.26
C GLN A 635 -30.72 -8.79 -29.19
N GLY A 636 -29.72 -9.18 -28.41
CA GLY A 636 -29.89 -10.32 -27.51
C GLY A 636 -28.66 -10.73 -26.74
N MET A 637 -28.67 -12.00 -26.32
CA MET A 637 -27.54 -12.71 -25.72
C MET A 637 -27.37 -14.07 -26.41
N ASN A 638 -26.16 -14.62 -26.36
CA ASN A 638 -25.79 -15.92 -26.94
C ASN A 638 -26.00 -15.99 -28.47
N LEU A 639 -25.72 -14.88 -29.17
CA LEU A 639 -25.95 -14.73 -30.61
C LEU A 639 -24.69 -14.85 -31.48
N GLY A 640 -23.55 -15.25 -30.90
CA GLY A 640 -22.24 -15.19 -31.56
C GLY A 640 -22.01 -16.19 -32.71
N SER A 641 -22.82 -17.23 -32.83
CA SER A 641 -22.66 -18.29 -33.85
C SER A 641 -24.00 -18.91 -34.26
N VAL A 642 -25.04 -18.08 -34.40
CA VAL A 642 -26.40 -18.56 -34.69
C VAL A 642 -26.67 -18.62 -36.20
N THR A 643 -27.75 -19.30 -36.56
CA THR A 643 -28.42 -19.20 -37.87
C THR A 643 -29.77 -18.53 -37.69
N VAL A 644 -30.26 -17.81 -38.70
CA VAL A 644 -31.54 -17.09 -38.62
C VAL A 644 -32.41 -17.45 -39.81
N THR A 645 -33.68 -17.82 -39.56
CA THR A 645 -34.69 -18.02 -40.59
C THR A 645 -35.82 -17.00 -40.43
N ILE A 646 -36.37 -16.51 -41.55
CA ILE A 646 -37.50 -15.56 -41.60
C ILE A 646 -38.57 -16.14 -42.50
N GLY A 647 -39.76 -16.43 -41.95
CA GLY A 647 -40.81 -17.16 -42.67
C GLY A 647 -40.39 -18.55 -43.13
N GLY A 648 -39.44 -19.18 -42.43
CA GLY A 648 -38.86 -20.48 -42.80
C GLY A 648 -37.75 -20.43 -43.86
N GLN A 649 -37.43 -19.26 -44.41
CA GLN A 649 -36.31 -19.09 -45.36
C GLN A 649 -35.05 -18.63 -44.63
N LEU A 650 -33.89 -19.17 -44.99
CA LEU A 650 -32.61 -18.79 -44.38
C LEU A 650 -32.26 -17.33 -44.73
N ALA A 651 -32.01 -16.51 -43.71
CA ALA A 651 -31.54 -15.15 -43.88
C ALA A 651 -30.00 -15.11 -43.97
N THR A 652 -29.47 -14.18 -44.77
CA THR A 652 -28.01 -14.02 -44.89
C THR A 652 -27.48 -13.20 -43.72
N ILE A 653 -26.59 -13.76 -42.91
CA ILE A 653 -25.94 -13.03 -41.81
C ILE A 653 -24.88 -12.09 -42.38
N SER A 654 -25.01 -10.79 -42.10
CA SER A 654 -24.03 -9.77 -42.46
C SER A 654 -22.96 -9.59 -41.39
N SER A 655 -23.32 -9.73 -40.11
CA SER A 655 -22.41 -9.71 -38.97
C SER A 655 -23.10 -10.27 -37.73
N GLN A 656 -22.33 -10.81 -36.78
CA GLN A 656 -22.84 -11.27 -35.50
C GLN A 656 -21.77 -11.20 -34.40
N ASN A 657 -22.21 -11.05 -33.16
CA ASN A 657 -21.43 -11.20 -31.93
C ASN A 657 -22.38 -11.70 -30.81
N LEU A 658 -21.88 -11.85 -29.59
CA LEU A 658 -22.68 -12.34 -28.45
C LEU A 658 -23.96 -11.53 -28.21
N GLY A 659 -23.94 -10.22 -28.48
CA GLY A 659 -25.02 -9.28 -28.19
C GLY A 659 -26.00 -9.02 -29.34
N GLY A 660 -25.70 -9.50 -30.56
CA GLY A 660 -26.54 -9.19 -31.71
C GLY A 660 -26.14 -9.86 -33.01
N VAL A 661 -27.13 -10.04 -33.90
CA VAL A 661 -26.97 -10.53 -35.26
C VAL A 661 -27.67 -9.59 -36.25
N VAL A 662 -26.94 -9.18 -37.28
CA VAL A 662 -27.47 -8.40 -38.41
C VAL A 662 -27.67 -9.33 -39.58
N VAL A 663 -28.89 -9.38 -40.11
CA VAL A 663 -29.24 -10.20 -41.26
C VAL A 663 -29.79 -9.36 -42.41
N ILE A 664 -29.65 -9.88 -43.62
CA ILE A 664 -30.36 -9.41 -44.81
C ILE A 664 -31.58 -10.30 -45.00
N THR A 665 -32.77 -9.70 -45.05
CA THR A 665 -34.02 -10.45 -45.13
C THR A 665 -34.17 -11.14 -46.50
N PRO A 666 -34.62 -12.40 -46.55
CA PRO A 666 -34.98 -13.05 -47.82
C PRO A 666 -36.24 -12.41 -48.42
N ALA A 667 -36.60 -12.80 -49.65
CA ALA A 667 -37.90 -12.45 -50.20
C ALA A 667 -39.01 -13.21 -49.45
N GLY A 668 -40.18 -12.59 -49.32
CA GLY A 668 -41.33 -13.14 -48.60
C GLY A 668 -42.67 -12.65 -49.15
N THR A 669 -43.75 -13.09 -48.52
CA THR A 669 -45.11 -12.63 -48.82
C THR A 669 -45.52 -11.51 -47.86
N PRO A 670 -46.29 -10.49 -48.30
CA PRO A 670 -46.81 -9.46 -47.40
C PRO A 670 -47.53 -10.06 -46.17
N GLY A 671 -47.22 -9.53 -44.99
CA GLY A 671 -47.71 -10.02 -43.71
C GLY A 671 -46.61 -10.29 -42.68
N THR A 672 -47.01 -10.53 -41.43
CA THR A 672 -46.10 -10.86 -40.33
C THR A 672 -45.72 -12.34 -40.37
N VAL A 673 -44.42 -12.63 -40.35
CA VAL A 673 -43.85 -13.97 -40.39
C VAL A 673 -42.96 -14.24 -39.17
N PRO A 674 -42.82 -15.51 -38.72
CA PRO A 674 -41.92 -15.85 -37.63
C PRO A 674 -40.46 -15.70 -38.05
N VAL A 675 -39.64 -15.24 -37.12
CA VAL A 675 -38.18 -15.26 -37.19
C VAL A 675 -37.71 -16.27 -36.16
N VAL A 676 -36.89 -17.24 -36.57
CA VAL A 676 -36.29 -18.22 -35.66
C VAL A 676 -34.78 -18.10 -35.71
N VAL A 677 -34.18 -17.84 -34.55
CA VAL A 677 -32.74 -17.84 -34.34
C VAL A 677 -32.35 -19.17 -33.73
N THR A 678 -31.41 -19.89 -34.33
CA THR A 678 -31.02 -21.26 -33.93
C THR A 678 -29.50 -21.33 -33.67
N SER A 679 -29.10 -21.79 -32.49
CA SER A 679 -27.70 -22.04 -32.15
C SER A 679 -27.15 -23.31 -32.83
N PRO A 680 -25.82 -23.53 -32.87
CA PRO A 680 -25.23 -24.75 -33.42
C PRO A 680 -25.67 -26.03 -32.70
N ALA A 681 -26.01 -25.94 -31.42
CA ALA A 681 -26.55 -27.05 -30.62
C ALA A 681 -28.07 -27.28 -30.85
N GLY A 682 -28.72 -26.47 -31.69
CA GLY A 682 -30.14 -26.60 -32.02
C GLY A 682 -31.09 -25.85 -31.08
N CYS A 683 -30.58 -25.00 -30.18
CA CYS A 683 -31.40 -24.19 -29.27
C CYS A 683 -32.01 -23.02 -30.03
N THR A 684 -33.29 -22.71 -29.79
CA THR A 684 -34.01 -21.71 -30.58
C THR A 684 -34.59 -20.58 -29.75
N ALA A 685 -34.61 -19.39 -30.34
CA ALA A 685 -35.42 -18.25 -29.90
C ALA A 685 -36.22 -17.71 -31.08
N SER A 686 -37.37 -17.09 -30.80
CA SER A 686 -38.27 -16.62 -31.86
C SER A 686 -38.73 -15.20 -31.64
N THR A 687 -38.91 -14.48 -32.75
CA THR A 687 -39.54 -13.16 -32.83
C THR A 687 -40.32 -13.06 -34.14
N THR A 688 -40.70 -11.87 -34.59
CA THR A 688 -41.44 -11.65 -35.83
C THR A 688 -40.81 -10.58 -36.70
N TYR A 689 -41.04 -10.69 -38.01
CA TYR A 689 -40.73 -9.66 -39.00
C TYR A 689 -41.96 -9.43 -39.88
N THR A 690 -42.24 -8.19 -40.28
CA THR A 690 -43.40 -7.88 -41.14
C THR A 690 -42.98 -7.45 -42.53
N TYR A 691 -43.40 -8.22 -43.54
CA TYR A 691 -43.27 -7.81 -44.94
C TYR A 691 -44.40 -6.86 -45.32
N LEU A 692 -44.05 -5.69 -45.85
CA LEU A 692 -44.97 -4.67 -46.36
C LEU A 692 -45.43 -4.94 -47.79
#